data_AF-A0A9D7UAA4-F1
#
_entry.id   AF-A0A9D7UAA4-F1
#
_cell.length_a   1.000
_cell.length_b   1.000
_cell.length_c   1.000
_cell.angle_alpha   90.00
_cell.angle_beta   90.00
_cell.angle_gamma   90.00
#
_symmetry.space_group_name_H-M   'P 1'
#
loop_
_entity.id
_entity.type
_entity.pdbx_description
1 polymer ?
#
loop_
_entity_poly.entity_id
_entity_poly.type
_entity_poly.pdbx_seq_one_letter_code
_entity_poly.pdbx_strand_id
1 'polypeptide(L)'
;MGLFDKILGSKSKKKQKDRVRKLEFDSIIVEKENIIKEMKQISSANNLSISQLDFKIIKVKTYYYLNKEKGWIEDNDKNKKQFKDKDFILSPDLKIKQKYKVDIFKIQKDRHSSLLPSMVLSGNKDLTKIIVTIKKNTEIKYFSKIENEIIEEINKKKIRAGMFVGVCDDLMHAKVKILVSDLKVNGIMSQDNIFVVCKGLDPILPIDDDFIYHYKKKISSEDKEGKVDYSKRGYILAVSKGDCIMEYIKPQLGVSGRNCQGKFMPVRKPNTSHKISIKYKENILLKENSEKIEYISDKNGYVVEDRPNLYNIRDNMEVGEISFKTTGSIETDMSSEVKINITESNVFEDAIGPGMNVETYELNIEGNVASGATIKANKLTIGGQTHKTSVIEAKTAEISIHHGSVAANEVNIERLEGGKVVGDIINVKYAIGGEIIGKNIFIEKLTSNVSITASDVIEIQELKGTNNKLLIDLDQTEKSNGNISKKREEIDDIELKLKRVPKLLEDKKNAIDKTRQTVVMVQEKIRVLKKDGKKPPSALFAKIKEFQKNVNEYNDFLKEYKNNKLQLKNLKEDLDQAQANIFTAKIINHSSWQEYNEVKFKLISPPVEKIYNTRSNEIIREMSLVETADGAYEIKKSLEYTT
;
A
#
# COMPACT_ATOMS: atom_id res chain seq x y z
N MET A 1 -50.75 -29.61 -44.51
CA MET A 1 -51.52 -28.87 -45.55
C MET A 1 -52.97 -29.30 -45.39
N GLY A 2 -54.02 -28.49 -45.33
CA GLY A 2 -54.27 -27.07 -45.17
C GLY A 2 -55.56 -26.94 -44.34
N LEU A 3 -55.71 -25.86 -43.56
CA LEU A 3 -56.50 -24.67 -43.91
C LEU A 3 -58.01 -24.81 -43.62
N PHE A 4 -58.41 -24.06 -42.58
CA PHE A 4 -59.58 -23.17 -42.46
C PHE A 4 -60.97 -23.68 -42.92
N ASP A 5 -61.96 -23.85 -42.06
CA ASP A 5 -62.73 -22.88 -41.26
C ASP A 5 -64.09 -22.53 -41.91
N LYS A 6 -65.14 -22.50 -41.06
CA LYS A 6 -66.51 -21.97 -41.24
C LYS A 6 -67.49 -22.66 -42.19
N ILE A 7 -68.64 -23.05 -41.65
CA ILE A 7 -69.91 -22.31 -41.83
C ILE A 7 -70.88 -22.66 -40.70
N LEU A 8 -71.62 -21.64 -40.27
CA LEU A 8 -72.55 -21.59 -39.16
C LEU A 8 -73.76 -22.55 -39.30
N GLY A 9 -74.11 -23.16 -38.17
CA GLY A 9 -75.44 -23.13 -37.54
C GLY A 9 -76.68 -23.56 -38.33
N SER A 10 -77.39 -24.57 -37.84
CA SER A 10 -78.52 -24.37 -36.91
C SER A 10 -79.32 -25.66 -36.66
N LYS A 11 -79.71 -25.85 -35.38
CA LYS A 11 -80.94 -26.50 -34.87
C LYS A 11 -81.22 -27.96 -35.29
N SER A 12 -81.62 -28.91 -34.45
CA SER A 12 -82.11 -28.95 -33.07
C SER A 12 -82.52 -30.40 -32.77
N LYS A 13 -82.43 -30.84 -31.51
CA LYS A 13 -83.38 -31.73 -30.77
C LYS A 13 -82.72 -32.13 -29.43
N LYS A 14 -83.06 -31.52 -28.29
CA LYS A 14 -84.04 -32.00 -27.26
C LYS A 14 -83.94 -33.52 -27.04
N LYS A 15 -83.81 -34.10 -25.84
CA LYS A 15 -83.83 -33.66 -24.42
C LYS A 15 -83.65 -34.97 -23.61
N GLN A 16 -82.81 -34.99 -22.57
CA GLN A 16 -83.01 -35.73 -21.29
C GLN A 16 -81.76 -35.51 -20.43
N LYS A 17 -81.78 -34.58 -19.47
CA LYS A 17 -82.05 -34.83 -18.04
C LYS A 17 -81.28 -36.05 -17.50
N ASP A 18 -80.08 -35.78 -16.99
CA ASP A 18 -79.73 -36.18 -15.63
C ASP A 18 -78.92 -35.06 -14.96
N ARG A 19 -79.54 -34.42 -13.96
CA ARG A 19 -78.88 -33.50 -13.05
C ARG A 19 -78.15 -34.36 -12.01
N VAL A 20 -76.92 -34.77 -12.31
CA VAL A 20 -75.95 -35.04 -11.26
C VAL A 20 -75.51 -33.68 -10.74
N ARG A 21 -76.00 -33.28 -9.55
CA ARG A 21 -75.35 -32.21 -8.78
C ARG A 21 -73.91 -32.66 -8.58
N LYS A 22 -72.95 -32.08 -9.31
CA LYS A 22 -71.52 -32.18 -8.97
C LYS A 22 -71.40 -31.68 -7.54
N LEU A 23 -71.12 -32.58 -6.59
CA LEU A 23 -70.74 -32.20 -5.23
C LEU A 23 -69.56 -31.23 -5.36
N GLU A 24 -69.76 -30.00 -4.90
CA GLU A 24 -68.71 -29.00 -4.91
C GLU A 24 -67.66 -29.44 -3.89
N PHE A 25 -66.40 -29.57 -4.32
CA PHE A 25 -65.31 -30.00 -3.46
C PHE A 25 -65.12 -29.00 -2.30
N ASP A 26 -65.24 -29.50 -1.06
CA ASP A 26 -65.10 -28.70 0.16
C ASP A 26 -63.73 -28.92 0.82
N SER A 27 -63.46 -30.14 1.31
CA SER A 27 -62.17 -30.53 1.89
C SER A 27 -61.86 -32.03 1.79
N ILE A 28 -60.59 -32.40 1.91
CA ILE A 28 -60.12 -33.79 1.97
C ILE A 28 -58.85 -33.90 2.83
N ILE A 29 -58.84 -34.88 3.73
CA ILE A 29 -57.67 -35.21 4.55
C ILE A 29 -56.79 -36.22 3.82
N VAL A 30 -55.51 -35.90 3.69
CA VAL A 30 -54.49 -36.75 3.06
C VAL A 30 -53.26 -36.88 3.95
N GLU A 31 -52.56 -38.01 3.86
CA GLU A 31 -51.25 -38.21 4.52
C GLU A 31 -50.21 -38.61 3.45
N LYS A 32 -49.35 -37.67 3.08
CA LYS A 32 -48.41 -37.81 1.95
C LYS A 32 -47.08 -37.12 2.24
N GLU A 33 -46.03 -37.53 1.54
CA GLU A 33 -44.70 -36.89 1.60
C GLU A 33 -44.64 -35.61 0.76
N ASN A 34 -45.36 -35.55 -0.36
CA ASN A 34 -45.40 -34.39 -1.26
C ASN A 34 -46.83 -33.83 -1.38
N ILE A 35 -47.14 -32.84 -0.55
CA ILE A 35 -48.46 -32.20 -0.52
C ILE A 35 -48.75 -31.44 -1.82
N ILE A 36 -47.76 -30.81 -2.44
CA ILE A 36 -47.96 -30.06 -3.69
C ILE A 36 -48.41 -30.98 -4.83
N LYS A 37 -47.82 -32.18 -4.93
CA LYS A 37 -48.22 -33.18 -5.92
C LYS A 37 -49.66 -33.62 -5.69
N GLU A 38 -50.04 -33.86 -4.44
CA GLU A 38 -51.41 -34.23 -4.07
C GLU A 38 -52.40 -33.11 -4.38
N MET A 39 -52.06 -31.85 -4.04
CA MET A 39 -52.88 -30.68 -4.38
C MET A 39 -53.08 -30.54 -5.89
N LYS A 40 -52.06 -30.82 -6.71
CA LYS A 40 -52.19 -30.84 -8.19
C LYS A 40 -53.17 -31.91 -8.65
N GLN A 41 -53.09 -33.11 -8.07
CA GLN A 41 -54.01 -34.21 -8.40
C GLN A 41 -55.46 -33.86 -8.04
N ILE A 42 -55.69 -33.29 -6.85
CA ILE A 42 -57.00 -32.83 -6.39
C ILE A 42 -57.53 -31.69 -7.27
N SER A 43 -56.66 -30.71 -7.61
CA SER A 43 -56.97 -29.59 -8.50
C SER A 43 -57.45 -30.10 -9.87
N SER A 44 -56.72 -31.03 -10.48
CA SER A 44 -57.11 -31.64 -11.76
C SER A 44 -58.39 -32.48 -11.67
N ALA A 45 -58.55 -33.29 -10.62
CA ALA A 45 -59.73 -34.15 -10.45
C ALA A 45 -61.02 -33.33 -10.24
N ASN A 46 -60.92 -32.13 -9.67
CA ASN A 46 -62.06 -31.28 -9.32
C ASN A 46 -62.22 -30.04 -10.22
N ASN A 47 -61.44 -29.91 -11.30
CA ASN A 47 -61.41 -28.73 -12.19
C ASN A 47 -61.23 -27.40 -11.44
N LEU A 48 -60.39 -27.40 -10.41
CA LEU A 48 -60.00 -26.20 -9.66
C LEU A 48 -58.60 -25.75 -10.10
N SER A 49 -58.29 -24.46 -9.98
CA SER A 49 -56.89 -24.03 -10.08
C SER A 49 -56.17 -24.29 -8.76
N ILE A 50 -54.86 -24.55 -8.80
CA ILE A 50 -54.09 -24.82 -7.57
C ILE A 50 -54.09 -23.62 -6.60
N SER A 51 -54.25 -22.40 -7.12
CA SER A 51 -54.37 -21.18 -6.31
C SER A 51 -55.69 -21.07 -5.57
N GLN A 52 -56.69 -21.92 -5.87
CA GLN A 52 -57.96 -22.02 -5.15
C GLN A 52 -57.92 -23.02 -4.00
N LEU A 53 -56.79 -23.72 -3.81
CA LEU A 53 -56.61 -24.71 -2.76
C LEU A 53 -55.60 -24.21 -1.73
N ASP A 54 -55.93 -24.40 -0.46
CA ASP A 54 -54.98 -24.28 0.66
C ASP A 54 -55.07 -25.54 1.53
N PHE A 55 -54.20 -25.66 2.52
CA PHE A 55 -54.21 -26.79 3.43
C PHE A 55 -53.90 -26.39 4.87
N LYS A 56 -54.44 -27.16 5.80
CA LYS A 56 -54.12 -27.07 7.23
C LYS A 56 -53.27 -28.27 7.64
N ILE A 57 -52.20 -28.04 8.38
CA ILE A 57 -51.31 -29.08 8.88
C ILE A 57 -51.95 -29.71 10.12
N ILE A 58 -52.25 -31.02 10.04
CA ILE A 58 -52.78 -31.78 11.18
C ILE A 58 -51.64 -32.42 11.96
N LYS A 59 -50.70 -33.07 11.26
CA LYS A 59 -49.57 -33.77 11.88
C LYS A 59 -48.38 -33.84 10.94
N VAL A 60 -47.19 -33.66 11.48
CA VAL A 60 -45.91 -33.92 10.80
C VAL A 60 -45.26 -35.13 11.46
N LYS A 61 -44.86 -36.12 10.65
CA LYS A 61 -44.06 -37.27 11.10
C LYS A 61 -42.72 -37.23 10.40
N THR A 62 -41.63 -37.13 11.17
CA THR A 62 -40.26 -37.15 10.65
C THR A 62 -39.72 -38.57 10.75
N TYR A 63 -39.09 -39.02 9.67
CA TYR A 63 -38.40 -40.30 9.64
C TYR A 63 -36.95 -40.06 9.24
N TYR A 64 -36.04 -40.83 9.83
CA TYR A 64 -34.64 -40.82 9.46
C TYR A 64 -34.11 -42.23 9.25
N TYR A 65 -32.99 -42.31 8.54
CA TYR A 65 -32.33 -43.54 8.16
C TYR A 65 -30.83 -43.32 8.22
N LEU A 66 -30.09 -44.21 8.87
CA LEU A 66 -28.62 -44.17 9.00
C LEU A 66 -27.94 -45.42 8.44
N ASN A 67 -28.57 -46.59 8.52
CA ASN A 67 -28.01 -47.83 7.99
C ASN A 67 -29.10 -48.82 7.56
N LYS A 68 -28.74 -49.78 6.70
CA LYS A 68 -29.67 -50.76 6.10
C LYS A 68 -30.34 -51.69 7.11
N GLU A 69 -29.70 -51.95 8.24
CA GLU A 69 -30.17 -52.93 9.22
C GLU A 69 -31.40 -52.49 10.01
N LYS A 70 -31.54 -51.18 10.29
CA LYS A 70 -32.64 -50.65 11.15
C LYS A 70 -33.83 -50.09 10.37
N GLY A 71 -33.74 -49.96 9.05
CA GLY A 71 -34.80 -49.37 8.23
C GLY A 71 -35.08 -47.90 8.59
N TRP A 72 -36.24 -47.37 8.18
CA TRP A 72 -36.66 -46.01 8.53
C TRP A 72 -37.17 -45.97 9.98
N ILE A 73 -36.60 -45.08 10.78
CA ILE A 73 -36.96 -44.88 12.19
C ILE A 73 -37.83 -43.62 12.29
N GLU A 74 -39.00 -43.71 12.96
CA GLU A 74 -39.83 -42.55 13.27
C GLU A 74 -39.21 -41.75 14.42
N ASP A 75 -39.07 -40.44 14.22
CA ASP A 75 -38.56 -39.53 15.23
C ASP A 75 -39.67 -39.17 16.22
N ASN A 76 -39.73 -39.92 17.33
CA ASN A 76 -40.66 -39.67 18.44
C ASN A 76 -40.07 -38.64 19.42
N ASP A 77 -40.87 -38.12 20.36
CA ASP A 77 -40.46 -37.05 21.30
C ASP A 77 -39.18 -37.35 22.12
N LYS A 78 -38.82 -38.63 22.30
CA LYS A 78 -37.55 -39.03 22.94
C LYS A 78 -36.31 -38.83 22.05
N ASN A 79 -36.48 -38.91 20.73
CA ASN A 79 -35.39 -38.86 19.74
C ASN A 79 -35.20 -37.46 19.14
N LYS A 80 -36.14 -36.51 19.32
CA LYS A 80 -36.09 -35.13 18.81
C LYS A 80 -34.80 -34.35 19.10
N LYS A 81 -34.01 -34.74 20.11
CA LYS A 81 -32.71 -34.11 20.44
C LYS A 81 -31.60 -34.45 19.45
N GLN A 82 -31.70 -35.55 18.70
CA GLN A 82 -30.65 -36.01 17.79
C GLN A 82 -30.38 -35.04 16.63
N PHE A 83 -31.42 -34.35 16.15
CA PHE A 83 -31.27 -33.31 15.12
C PHE A 83 -30.67 -32.00 15.65
N LYS A 84 -30.27 -31.95 16.93
CA LYS A 84 -29.46 -30.87 17.50
C LYS A 84 -27.97 -31.22 17.53
N ASP A 85 -27.63 -32.49 17.37
CA ASP A 85 -26.25 -32.97 17.30
C ASP A 85 -25.68 -32.71 15.90
N LYS A 86 -24.57 -31.98 15.83
CA LYS A 86 -23.93 -31.65 14.56
C LYS A 86 -23.37 -32.89 13.88
N ASP A 87 -22.80 -33.84 14.63
CA ASP A 87 -22.17 -35.03 14.06
C ASP A 87 -23.23 -35.94 13.44
N PHE A 88 -24.39 -36.04 14.08
CA PHE A 88 -25.56 -36.72 13.53
C PHE A 88 -26.02 -36.10 12.20
N ILE A 89 -26.21 -34.78 12.17
CA ILE A 89 -26.67 -34.06 10.97
C ILE A 89 -25.65 -34.15 9.82
N LEU A 90 -24.35 -34.14 10.14
CA LEU A 90 -23.26 -34.20 9.18
C LEU A 90 -22.91 -35.64 8.74
N SER A 91 -23.57 -36.67 9.27
CA SER A 91 -23.40 -38.03 8.80
C SER A 91 -23.76 -38.14 7.30
N PRO A 92 -22.88 -38.68 6.44
CA PRO A 92 -23.16 -38.85 5.01
C PRO A 92 -24.34 -39.79 4.73
N ASP A 93 -24.51 -40.82 5.57
CA ASP A 93 -25.53 -41.86 5.40
C ASP A 93 -26.91 -41.43 5.90
N LEU A 94 -26.99 -40.34 6.67
CA LEU A 94 -28.25 -39.82 7.18
C LEU A 94 -29.15 -39.40 6.01
N LYS A 95 -30.34 -40.01 5.94
CA LYS A 95 -31.45 -39.58 5.08
C LYS A 95 -32.63 -39.19 5.96
N ILE A 96 -33.31 -38.11 5.60
CA ILE A 96 -34.46 -37.58 6.34
C ILE A 96 -35.63 -37.49 5.37
N LYS A 97 -36.84 -37.85 5.83
CA LYS A 97 -38.07 -37.58 5.11
C LYS A 97 -39.20 -37.23 6.07
N GLN A 98 -40.21 -36.54 5.56
CA GLN A 98 -41.39 -36.18 6.34
C GLN A 98 -42.67 -36.61 5.65
N LYS A 99 -43.60 -37.14 6.43
CA LYS A 99 -44.99 -37.35 6.02
C LYS A 99 -45.86 -36.30 6.68
N TYR A 100 -46.68 -35.64 5.88
CA TYR A 100 -47.57 -34.59 6.33
C TYR A 100 -49.01 -35.10 6.22
N LYS A 101 -49.70 -35.14 7.36
CA LYS A 101 -51.14 -35.29 7.40
C LYS A 101 -51.74 -33.89 7.34
N VAL A 102 -52.45 -33.59 6.26
CA VAL A 102 -53.02 -32.26 6.00
C VAL A 102 -54.49 -32.38 5.61
N ASP A 103 -55.25 -31.34 5.90
CA ASP A 103 -56.59 -31.14 5.39
C ASP A 103 -56.54 -30.13 4.23
N ILE A 104 -56.77 -30.58 3.00
CA ILE A 104 -56.74 -29.75 1.80
C ILE A 104 -58.15 -29.27 1.51
N PHE A 105 -58.35 -27.96 1.41
CA PHE A 105 -59.67 -27.36 1.26
C PHE A 105 -59.70 -26.29 0.16
N LYS A 106 -60.90 -26.04 -0.38
CA LYS A 106 -61.15 -24.94 -1.32
C LYS A 106 -61.25 -23.62 -0.55
N ILE A 107 -60.51 -22.61 -1.00
CA ILE A 107 -60.53 -21.27 -0.40
C ILE A 107 -61.91 -20.63 -0.66
N GLN A 108 -62.67 -20.38 0.41
CA GLN A 108 -63.96 -19.68 0.34
C GLN A 108 -63.72 -18.17 0.51
N LYS A 109 -64.02 -17.37 -0.53
CA LYS A 109 -63.76 -15.92 -0.54
C LYS A 109 -64.52 -15.11 0.52
N ASP A 110 -65.67 -15.62 0.99
CA ASP A 110 -66.58 -14.90 1.91
C ASP A 110 -66.37 -15.22 3.40
N ARG A 111 -65.53 -16.20 3.74
CA ARG A 111 -65.19 -16.50 5.14
C ARG A 111 -63.83 -15.88 5.45
N HIS A 112 -63.85 -14.70 6.08
CA HIS A 112 -62.72 -14.04 6.72
C HIS A 112 -61.36 -14.60 6.29
N SER A 113 -60.84 -14.13 5.14
CA SER A 113 -59.43 -14.37 4.83
C SER A 113 -58.64 -13.87 6.03
N SER A 114 -57.96 -14.76 6.74
CA SER A 114 -57.12 -14.45 7.89
C SER A 114 -56.31 -13.19 7.55
N LEU A 115 -56.47 -12.14 8.36
CA LEU A 115 -55.73 -10.87 8.27
C LEU A 115 -54.27 -11.10 8.67
N LEU A 116 -53.61 -12.08 8.05
CA LEU A 116 -52.21 -12.36 8.26
C LEU A 116 -51.39 -11.49 7.31
N PRO A 117 -50.19 -11.06 7.73
CA PRO A 117 -49.35 -10.24 6.90
C PRO A 117 -48.84 -11.07 5.72
N SER A 118 -48.57 -10.42 4.59
CA SER A 118 -47.94 -11.11 3.46
C SER A 118 -46.55 -11.61 3.87
N MET A 119 -46.28 -12.89 3.64
CA MET A 119 -44.99 -13.51 4.00
C MET A 119 -44.34 -14.15 2.78
N VAL A 120 -43.03 -13.94 2.63
CA VAL A 120 -42.22 -14.52 1.56
C VAL A 120 -41.07 -15.30 2.18
N LEU A 121 -40.83 -16.52 1.72
CA LEU A 121 -39.61 -17.27 2.08
C LEU A 121 -38.52 -17.00 1.05
N SER A 122 -37.29 -16.85 1.52
CA SER A 122 -36.10 -16.71 0.68
C SER A 122 -34.94 -17.49 1.28
N GLY A 123 -34.09 -18.07 0.43
CA GLY A 123 -32.94 -18.88 0.85
C GLY A 123 -31.65 -18.41 0.19
N ASN A 124 -30.51 -18.74 0.79
CA ASN A 124 -29.22 -18.62 0.11
C ASN A 124 -29.07 -19.72 -0.97
N LYS A 125 -28.01 -19.62 -1.79
CA LYS A 125 -27.75 -20.54 -2.92
C LYS A 125 -27.81 -22.02 -2.53
N ASP A 126 -27.26 -22.36 -1.37
CA ASP A 126 -27.18 -23.75 -0.89
C ASP A 126 -28.39 -24.18 -0.03
N LEU A 127 -29.34 -23.27 0.21
CA LEU A 127 -30.55 -23.49 1.02
C LEU A 127 -30.24 -23.92 2.47
N THR A 128 -29.08 -23.58 3.00
CA THR A 128 -28.71 -23.78 4.41
C THR A 128 -29.29 -22.71 5.32
N LYS A 129 -29.69 -21.56 4.78
CA LYS A 129 -30.34 -20.51 5.56
C LYS A 129 -31.59 -20.06 4.84
N ILE A 130 -32.74 -20.28 5.47
CA ILE A 130 -34.04 -19.82 4.98
C ILE A 130 -34.53 -18.72 5.91
N ILE A 131 -34.87 -17.58 5.32
CA ILE A 131 -35.47 -16.44 6.00
C ILE A 131 -36.93 -16.30 5.59
N VAL A 132 -37.74 -15.78 6.50
CA VAL A 132 -39.06 -15.22 6.17
C VAL A 132 -38.98 -13.71 6.19
N THR A 133 -39.60 -13.08 5.21
CA THR A 133 -39.90 -11.65 5.19
C THR A 133 -41.39 -11.49 5.41
N ILE A 134 -41.77 -11.00 6.57
CA ILE A 134 -43.15 -10.64 6.91
C ILE A 134 -43.33 -9.16 6.62
N LYS A 135 -44.18 -8.83 5.64
CA LYS A 135 -44.37 -7.46 5.16
C LYS A 135 -45.12 -6.61 6.18
N LYS A 136 -44.74 -5.34 6.25
CA LYS A 136 -45.45 -4.33 7.04
C LYS A 136 -46.95 -4.38 6.74
N ASN A 137 -47.77 -4.32 7.78
CA ASN A 137 -49.22 -4.30 7.65
C ASN A 137 -49.84 -3.59 8.84
N THR A 138 -50.41 -2.41 8.59
CA THR A 138 -51.02 -1.54 9.61
C THR A 138 -52.45 -1.92 9.96
N GLU A 139 -53.09 -2.81 9.19
CA GLU A 139 -54.48 -3.26 9.42
C GLU A 139 -54.55 -4.45 10.39
N ILE A 140 -53.41 -5.08 10.65
CA ILE A 140 -53.32 -6.24 11.54
C ILE A 140 -53.35 -5.79 12.97
N LYS A 141 -54.29 -6.36 13.73
CA LYS A 141 -54.42 -6.21 15.17
C LYS A 141 -54.08 -7.52 15.87
N TYR A 142 -53.63 -7.42 17.11
CA TYR A 142 -53.37 -8.59 17.94
C TYR A 142 -54.66 -9.38 18.23
N PHE A 143 -54.57 -10.71 18.11
CA PHE A 143 -55.60 -11.65 18.58
C PHE A 143 -54.93 -12.92 19.13
N SER A 144 -55.64 -13.65 20.01
CA SER A 144 -55.05 -14.73 20.82
C SER A 144 -54.41 -15.88 20.03
N LYS A 145 -54.80 -16.10 18.77
CA LYS A 145 -54.30 -17.20 17.92
C LYS A 145 -53.22 -16.78 16.92
N ILE A 146 -52.86 -15.49 16.86
CA ILE A 146 -52.00 -14.95 15.80
C ILE A 146 -50.61 -15.60 15.74
N GLU A 147 -50.03 -15.93 16.89
CA GLU A 147 -48.73 -16.61 16.97
C GLU A 147 -48.77 -17.98 16.27
N ASN A 148 -49.80 -18.79 16.58
CA ASN A 148 -50.00 -20.09 15.99
C ASN A 148 -50.31 -19.99 14.50
N GLU A 149 -51.08 -18.99 14.08
CA GLU A 149 -51.39 -18.77 12.66
C GLU A 149 -50.17 -18.34 11.85
N ILE A 150 -49.30 -17.48 12.39
CA ILE A 150 -48.03 -17.12 11.74
C ILE A 150 -47.11 -18.34 11.61
N ILE A 151 -46.98 -19.14 12.68
CA ILE A 151 -46.18 -20.37 12.66
C ILE A 151 -46.72 -21.36 11.62
N GLU A 152 -48.05 -21.56 11.60
CA GLU A 152 -48.72 -22.43 10.64
C GLU A 152 -48.47 -21.95 9.20
N GLU A 153 -48.62 -20.66 8.90
CA GLU A 153 -48.35 -20.11 7.57
C GLU A 153 -46.88 -20.27 7.13
N ILE A 154 -45.93 -20.03 8.03
CA ILE A 154 -44.51 -20.25 7.75
C ILE A 154 -44.28 -21.73 7.43
N ASN A 155 -44.85 -22.64 8.21
CA ASN A 155 -44.72 -24.09 8.00
C ASN A 155 -45.40 -24.56 6.70
N LYS A 156 -46.58 -24.03 6.35
CA LYS A 156 -47.19 -24.29 5.03
C LYS A 156 -46.24 -23.87 3.91
N LYS A 157 -45.65 -22.66 4.00
CA LYS A 157 -44.70 -22.17 3.00
C LYS A 157 -43.43 -23.03 2.94
N LYS A 158 -42.92 -23.51 4.09
CA LYS A 158 -41.80 -24.48 4.17
C LYS A 158 -42.15 -25.77 3.42
N ILE A 159 -43.31 -26.36 3.69
CA ILE A 159 -43.79 -27.58 3.01
C ILE A 159 -43.91 -27.35 1.49
N ARG A 160 -44.48 -26.22 1.07
CA ARG A 160 -44.60 -25.86 -0.35
C ARG A 160 -43.24 -25.72 -1.04
N ALA A 161 -42.21 -25.27 -0.31
CA ALA A 161 -40.84 -25.15 -0.77
C ALA A 161 -39.99 -26.44 -0.60
N GLY A 162 -40.57 -27.51 -0.05
CA GLY A 162 -39.86 -28.76 0.23
C GLY A 162 -38.85 -28.69 1.39
N MET A 163 -38.99 -27.71 2.28
CA MET A 163 -38.19 -27.59 3.50
C MET A 163 -38.82 -28.41 4.64
N PHE A 164 -37.99 -28.97 5.52
CA PHE A 164 -38.50 -29.73 6.66
C PHE A 164 -39.07 -28.82 7.76
N VAL A 165 -40.15 -29.27 8.39
CA VAL A 165 -40.83 -28.63 9.52
C VAL A 165 -40.40 -29.30 10.82
N GLY A 166 -40.00 -28.54 11.83
CA GLY A 166 -39.50 -29.07 13.12
C GLY A 166 -38.07 -29.59 13.07
N VAL A 167 -37.32 -29.33 11.99
CA VAL A 167 -35.90 -29.68 11.83
C VAL A 167 -35.12 -28.39 11.58
N CYS A 168 -34.11 -28.12 12.40
CA CYS A 168 -33.25 -26.93 12.29
C CYS A 168 -34.00 -25.57 12.34
N ASP A 169 -35.14 -25.49 13.03
CA ASP A 169 -36.00 -24.31 13.12
C ASP A 169 -36.25 -23.80 14.55
N ASP A 170 -35.43 -24.22 15.51
CA ASP A 170 -35.52 -23.82 16.93
C ASP A 170 -35.66 -22.29 17.13
N LEU A 171 -34.98 -21.49 16.29
CA LEU A 171 -34.99 -20.03 16.36
C LEU A 171 -36.28 -19.38 15.86
N MET A 172 -37.05 -20.08 15.01
CA MET A 172 -38.27 -19.55 14.39
C MET A 172 -39.31 -19.19 15.46
N HIS A 173 -39.59 -20.12 16.37
CA HIS A 173 -40.61 -19.94 17.41
C HIS A 173 -40.31 -18.74 18.31
N ALA A 174 -39.05 -18.60 18.75
CA ALA A 174 -38.62 -17.47 19.56
C ALA A 174 -38.78 -16.13 18.81
N LYS A 175 -38.46 -16.09 17.51
CA LYS A 175 -38.60 -14.87 16.70
C LYS A 175 -40.05 -14.50 16.41
N VAL A 176 -40.93 -15.48 16.17
CA VAL A 176 -42.37 -15.22 16.02
C VAL A 176 -42.96 -14.70 17.34
N LYS A 177 -42.57 -15.27 18.49
CA LYS A 177 -43.03 -14.78 19.80
C LYS A 177 -42.64 -13.33 20.06
N ILE A 178 -41.42 -12.93 19.69
CA ILE A 178 -40.97 -11.53 19.77
C ILE A 178 -41.86 -10.64 18.89
N LEU A 179 -42.04 -11.01 17.62
CA LEU A 179 -42.88 -10.28 16.67
C LEU A 179 -44.31 -10.08 17.18
N VAL A 180 -44.92 -11.12 17.74
CA VAL A 180 -46.29 -11.07 18.27
C VAL A 180 -46.36 -10.21 19.55
N SER A 181 -45.32 -10.23 20.37
CA SER A 181 -45.22 -9.37 21.55
C SER A 181 -45.14 -7.90 21.15
N ASP A 182 -44.34 -7.57 20.14
CA ASP A 182 -44.24 -6.21 19.60
C ASP A 182 -45.58 -5.74 19.03
N LEU A 183 -46.30 -6.61 18.31
CA LEU A 183 -47.63 -6.31 17.80
C LEU A 183 -48.65 -6.09 18.93
N LYS A 184 -48.53 -6.83 20.04
CA LYS A 184 -49.40 -6.67 21.21
C LYS A 184 -49.18 -5.32 21.91
N VAL A 185 -47.94 -4.84 21.96
CA VAL A 185 -47.58 -3.55 22.59
C VAL A 185 -47.89 -2.38 21.68
N ASN A 186 -47.48 -2.45 20.41
CA ASN A 186 -47.54 -1.32 19.47
C ASN A 186 -48.86 -1.24 18.69
N GLY A 187 -49.67 -2.32 18.69
CA GLY A 187 -50.98 -2.38 18.05
C GLY A 187 -50.96 -2.47 16.52
N ILE A 188 -49.81 -2.29 15.87
CA ILE A 188 -49.61 -2.34 14.41
C ILE A 188 -48.26 -2.98 14.04
N MET A 189 -48.13 -3.44 12.78
CA MET A 189 -46.85 -3.86 12.20
C MET A 189 -46.31 -2.81 11.23
N SER A 190 -45.54 -1.85 11.76
CA SER A 190 -45.07 -0.66 11.03
C SER A 190 -43.92 -0.91 10.04
N GLN A 191 -43.21 -2.03 10.18
CA GLN A 191 -42.04 -2.36 9.35
C GLN A 191 -42.04 -3.82 8.89
N ASP A 192 -41.27 -4.10 7.83
CA ASP A 192 -40.98 -5.45 7.38
C ASP A 192 -40.14 -6.17 8.46
N ASN A 193 -40.52 -7.38 8.83
CA ASN A 193 -39.82 -8.20 9.80
C ASN A 193 -39.13 -9.36 9.09
N ILE A 194 -37.80 -9.44 9.19
CA ILE A 194 -36.99 -10.45 8.53
C ILE A 194 -36.24 -11.26 9.58
N PHE A 195 -36.45 -12.58 9.57
CA PHE A 195 -35.71 -13.48 10.47
C PHE A 195 -35.56 -14.88 9.89
N VAL A 196 -34.61 -15.63 10.43
CA VAL A 196 -34.30 -17.00 10.01
C VAL A 196 -35.37 -17.97 10.53
N VAL A 197 -35.92 -18.77 9.64
CA VAL A 197 -36.94 -19.79 9.94
C VAL A 197 -36.42 -21.22 9.80
N CYS A 198 -35.28 -21.41 9.15
CA CYS A 198 -34.53 -22.66 9.13
C CYS A 198 -33.04 -22.38 8.92
N LYS A 199 -32.18 -23.06 9.68
CA LYS A 199 -30.72 -22.94 9.56
C LYS A 199 -30.05 -24.32 9.59
N GLY A 200 -29.70 -24.83 8.41
CA GLY A 200 -28.79 -25.96 8.23
C GLY A 200 -27.32 -25.61 8.49
N LEU A 201 -26.43 -26.47 8.02
CA LEU A 201 -24.97 -26.36 8.18
C LEU A 201 -24.32 -26.04 6.83
N ASP A 202 -23.65 -24.90 6.75
CA ASP A 202 -22.86 -24.48 5.58
C ASP A 202 -21.62 -25.36 5.42
N PRO A 203 -21.27 -25.75 4.17
CA PRO A 203 -20.02 -26.46 3.92
C PRO A 203 -18.84 -25.49 4.02
N ILE A 204 -17.74 -25.94 4.62
CA ILE A 204 -16.46 -25.24 4.63
C ILE A 204 -15.59 -25.91 3.58
N LEU A 205 -15.17 -25.16 2.55
CA LEU A 205 -14.34 -25.71 1.48
C LEU A 205 -12.94 -26.08 2.01
N PRO A 206 -12.32 -27.15 1.48
CA PRO A 206 -10.93 -27.48 1.80
C PRO A 206 -9.97 -26.42 1.22
N ILE A 207 -8.79 -26.34 1.83
CA ILE A 207 -7.66 -25.58 1.29
C ILE A 207 -6.67 -26.59 0.71
N ASP A 208 -6.32 -26.42 -0.56
CA ASP A 208 -5.32 -27.26 -1.23
C ASP A 208 -3.92 -26.89 -0.77
N ASP A 209 -2.98 -27.83 -0.88
CA ASP A 209 -1.58 -27.51 -0.65
C ASP A 209 -1.00 -26.64 -1.77
N ASP A 210 -0.05 -25.78 -1.41
CA ASP A 210 0.65 -24.93 -2.35
C ASP A 210 2.07 -24.64 -1.87
N PHE A 211 3.00 -24.45 -2.80
CA PHE A 211 4.39 -24.14 -2.50
C PHE A 211 4.82 -22.86 -3.21
N ILE A 212 5.08 -21.82 -2.42
CA ILE A 212 5.33 -20.46 -2.90
C ILE A 212 6.82 -20.14 -2.77
N TYR A 213 7.44 -19.74 -3.87
CA TYR A 213 8.82 -19.24 -3.92
C TYR A 213 8.82 -17.71 -3.87
N HIS A 214 8.89 -17.13 -2.68
CA HIS A 214 8.85 -15.66 -2.51
C HIS A 214 10.08 -14.98 -3.11
N TYR A 215 11.26 -15.60 -3.02
CA TYR A 215 12.50 -15.02 -3.58
C TYR A 215 12.50 -14.89 -5.12
N LYS A 216 11.69 -15.70 -5.83
CA LYS A 216 11.56 -15.64 -7.30
C LYS A 216 10.61 -14.54 -7.78
N LYS A 217 9.74 -14.02 -6.91
CA LYS A 217 8.80 -12.94 -7.27
C LYS A 217 9.50 -11.62 -7.59
N LYS A 218 10.77 -11.45 -7.18
CA LYS A 218 11.60 -10.27 -7.48
C LYS A 218 12.10 -10.22 -8.94
N ILE A 219 11.87 -11.26 -9.76
CA ILE A 219 12.34 -11.36 -11.16
C ILE A 219 11.38 -10.67 -12.15
N SER A 220 10.12 -10.46 -11.75
CA SER A 220 9.06 -9.99 -12.64
C SER A 220 8.95 -8.47 -12.68
N SER A 221 9.92 -7.78 -13.27
CA SER A 221 9.77 -6.36 -13.63
C SER A 221 9.39 -6.23 -15.11
N GLU A 222 8.15 -6.64 -15.44
CA GLU A 222 7.48 -6.05 -16.61
C GLU A 222 7.29 -4.56 -16.30
N ASP A 223 7.75 -3.68 -17.17
CA ASP A 223 7.41 -2.26 -17.06
C ASP A 223 5.91 -2.05 -17.31
N LYS A 224 5.40 -0.84 -17.10
CA LYS A 224 3.96 -0.52 -17.25
C LYS A 224 3.42 -0.78 -18.68
N GLU A 225 4.30 -1.07 -19.64
CA GLU A 225 3.98 -1.42 -21.03
C GLU A 225 4.14 -2.92 -21.36
N GLY A 226 4.54 -3.76 -20.39
CA GLY A 226 4.73 -5.20 -20.59
C GLY A 226 6.00 -5.57 -21.35
N LYS A 227 6.99 -4.67 -21.46
CA LYS A 227 8.31 -4.97 -22.00
C LYS A 227 9.20 -5.54 -20.89
N VAL A 228 9.93 -6.59 -21.26
CA VAL A 228 10.91 -7.23 -20.39
C VAL A 228 12.25 -6.52 -20.58
N ASP A 229 12.81 -5.99 -19.50
CA ASP A 229 14.16 -5.43 -19.49
C ASP A 229 15.20 -6.56 -19.54
N TYR A 230 15.68 -6.88 -20.74
CA TYR A 230 16.67 -7.95 -20.97
C TYR A 230 18.04 -7.68 -20.33
N SER A 231 18.29 -6.47 -19.81
CA SER A 231 19.52 -6.16 -19.07
C SER A 231 19.47 -6.69 -17.63
N LYS A 232 18.26 -6.90 -17.06
CA LYS A 232 18.04 -7.39 -15.70
C LYS A 232 17.63 -8.86 -15.72
N ARG A 233 18.61 -9.75 -15.83
CA ARG A 233 18.36 -11.21 -15.93
C ARG A 233 18.00 -11.88 -14.59
N GLY A 234 17.92 -11.13 -13.49
CA GLY A 234 17.68 -11.70 -12.16
C GLY A 234 18.80 -12.65 -11.71
N TYR A 235 20.05 -12.35 -12.09
CA TYR A 235 21.22 -13.19 -11.81
C TYR A 235 21.42 -13.45 -10.31
N ILE A 236 21.08 -12.47 -9.47
CA ILE A 236 21.14 -12.57 -8.01
C ILE A 236 19.75 -12.30 -7.41
N LEU A 237 19.28 -13.20 -6.54
CA LEU A 237 18.02 -13.06 -5.80
C LEU A 237 18.33 -12.76 -4.34
N ALA A 238 18.62 -11.49 -4.08
CA ALA A 238 19.01 -11.00 -2.76
C ALA A 238 17.87 -11.06 -1.73
N VAL A 239 18.22 -11.41 -0.50
CA VAL A 239 17.33 -11.56 0.67
C VAL A 239 18.01 -11.01 1.92
N SER A 240 17.21 -10.42 2.80
CA SER A 240 17.67 -9.94 4.12
C SER A 240 17.39 -10.98 5.21
N LYS A 241 18.11 -10.90 6.32
CA LYS A 241 17.84 -11.69 7.52
C LYS A 241 16.39 -11.46 7.98
N GLY A 242 15.67 -12.56 8.19
CA GLY A 242 14.24 -12.54 8.55
C GLY A 242 13.28 -12.62 7.38
N ASP A 243 13.76 -12.51 6.13
CA ASP A 243 12.90 -12.65 4.95
C ASP A 243 12.39 -14.09 4.82
N CYS A 244 11.08 -14.24 4.55
CA CYS A 244 10.51 -15.53 4.16
C CYS A 244 10.86 -15.81 2.69
N ILE A 245 11.74 -16.79 2.45
CA ILE A 245 12.21 -17.13 1.11
C ILE A 245 11.26 -18.10 0.40
N MET A 246 10.69 -19.04 1.14
CA MET A 246 9.76 -20.06 0.62
C MET A 246 8.69 -20.36 1.66
N GLU A 247 7.48 -20.71 1.20
CA GLU A 247 6.34 -21.04 2.05
C GLU A 247 5.60 -22.25 1.48
N TYR A 248 5.35 -23.26 2.31
CA TYR A 248 4.47 -24.37 1.99
C TYR A 248 3.17 -24.23 2.78
N ILE A 249 2.05 -24.05 2.08
CA ILE A 249 0.71 -24.05 2.65
C ILE A 249 0.26 -25.50 2.78
N LYS A 250 -0.07 -25.92 4.00
CA LYS A 250 -0.52 -27.29 4.28
C LYS A 250 -1.98 -27.47 3.85
N PRO A 251 -2.34 -28.67 3.34
CA PRO A 251 -3.72 -28.97 2.97
C PRO A 251 -4.62 -28.98 4.21
N GLN A 252 -5.77 -28.31 4.13
CA GLN A 252 -6.75 -28.26 5.22
C GLN A 252 -8.04 -28.97 4.81
N LEU A 253 -8.55 -29.82 5.69
CA LEU A 253 -9.81 -30.53 5.46
C LEU A 253 -10.98 -29.56 5.51
N GLY A 254 -11.80 -29.60 4.46
CA GLY A 254 -13.10 -28.96 4.48
C GLY A 254 -14.07 -29.72 5.40
N VAL A 255 -15.15 -29.06 5.78
CA VAL A 255 -16.26 -29.65 6.54
C VAL A 255 -17.49 -29.71 5.64
N SER A 256 -18.11 -30.89 5.54
CA SER A 256 -19.33 -31.05 4.75
C SER A 256 -20.50 -30.29 5.39
N GLY A 257 -21.52 -29.97 4.59
CA GLY A 257 -22.72 -29.28 5.06
C GLY A 257 -24.00 -30.11 4.92
N ARG A 258 -25.12 -29.59 5.42
CA ARG A 258 -26.46 -30.14 5.17
C ARG A 258 -27.49 -29.03 5.14
N ASN A 259 -28.25 -28.95 4.05
CA ASN A 259 -29.20 -27.86 3.84
C ASN A 259 -30.56 -28.08 4.55
N CYS A 260 -31.45 -27.10 4.49
CA CYS A 260 -32.79 -27.14 5.12
C CYS A 260 -33.79 -28.14 4.49
N GLN A 261 -33.41 -28.77 3.37
CA GLN A 261 -34.13 -29.92 2.78
C GLN A 261 -33.55 -31.26 3.28
N GLY A 262 -32.56 -31.21 4.16
CA GLY A 262 -31.76 -32.35 4.62
C GLY A 262 -30.92 -33.01 3.55
N LYS A 263 -30.58 -32.33 2.46
CA LYS A 263 -29.63 -32.81 1.46
C LYS A 263 -28.20 -32.63 1.99
N PHE A 264 -27.44 -33.73 2.05
CA PHE A 264 -26.02 -33.71 2.38
C PHE A 264 -25.22 -32.99 1.28
N MET A 265 -24.27 -32.17 1.69
CA MET A 265 -23.42 -31.39 0.80
C MET A 265 -21.97 -31.81 1.04
N PRO A 266 -21.49 -32.84 0.32
CA PRO A 266 -20.13 -33.32 0.47
C PRO A 266 -19.14 -32.27 -0.04
N VAL A 267 -18.02 -32.15 0.66
CA VAL A 267 -16.86 -31.40 0.18
C VAL A 267 -15.80 -32.38 -0.33
N ARG A 268 -15.04 -31.97 -1.35
CA ARG A 268 -13.90 -32.74 -1.83
C ARG A 268 -12.81 -32.80 -0.76
N LYS A 269 -11.89 -33.76 -0.90
CA LYS A 269 -10.64 -33.74 -0.13
C LYS A 269 -9.70 -32.65 -0.70
N PRO A 270 -8.85 -32.03 0.15
CA PRO A 270 -7.82 -31.11 -0.32
C PRO A 270 -6.84 -31.87 -1.24
N ASN A 271 -6.34 -31.17 -2.25
CA ASN A 271 -5.26 -31.65 -3.09
C ASN A 271 -3.93 -31.56 -2.32
N THR A 272 -3.02 -32.49 -2.59
CA THR A 272 -1.72 -32.64 -1.90
C THR A 272 -0.55 -32.80 -2.88
N SER A 273 -0.73 -32.31 -4.11
CA SER A 273 0.22 -32.52 -5.22
C SER A 273 1.44 -31.61 -5.18
N HIS A 274 1.44 -30.56 -4.36
CA HIS A 274 2.50 -29.55 -4.33
C HIS A 274 3.51 -29.75 -3.20
N LYS A 275 3.44 -30.87 -2.46
CA LYS A 275 4.42 -31.20 -1.42
C LYS A 275 5.79 -31.48 -2.02
N ILE A 276 6.73 -30.58 -1.80
CA ILE A 276 8.14 -30.71 -2.20
C ILE A 276 8.99 -31.02 -0.97
N SER A 277 9.93 -31.96 -1.10
CA SER A 277 10.91 -32.26 -0.05
C SER A 277 12.10 -31.28 -0.18
N ILE A 278 12.07 -30.23 0.64
CA ILE A 278 13.12 -29.21 0.68
C ILE A 278 14.19 -29.62 1.68
N LYS A 279 15.44 -29.59 1.23
CA LYS A 279 16.63 -29.64 2.08
C LYS A 279 17.20 -28.24 2.20
N TYR A 280 17.71 -27.89 3.36
CA TYR A 280 18.30 -26.58 3.62
C TYR A 280 19.56 -26.71 4.47
N LYS A 281 20.44 -25.71 4.37
CA LYS A 281 21.65 -25.56 5.20
C LYS A 281 21.38 -24.60 6.36
N GLU A 282 22.38 -24.43 7.24
CA GLU A 282 22.33 -23.67 8.49
C GLU A 282 21.80 -22.22 8.37
N ASN A 283 21.95 -21.57 7.22
CA ASN A 283 21.53 -20.17 7.02
C ASN A 283 20.02 -19.98 6.75
N ILE A 284 19.22 -21.03 6.91
CA ILE A 284 17.77 -21.00 6.71
C ILE A 284 17.09 -21.58 7.97
N LEU A 285 16.23 -20.77 8.59
CA LEU A 285 15.40 -21.16 9.72
C LEU A 285 14.06 -21.72 9.23
N LEU A 286 13.64 -22.84 9.81
CA LEU A 286 12.33 -23.42 9.58
C LEU A 286 11.35 -22.97 10.66
N LYS A 287 10.20 -22.41 10.27
CA LYS A 287 9.06 -22.17 11.17
C LYS A 287 7.84 -22.95 10.68
N GLU A 288 7.36 -23.87 11.50
CA GLU A 288 6.23 -24.73 11.15
C GLU A 288 5.08 -24.52 12.15
N ASN A 289 3.87 -24.39 11.63
CA ASN A 289 2.64 -24.40 12.41
C ASN A 289 1.62 -25.38 11.79
N SER A 290 0.38 -25.40 12.27
CA SER A 290 -0.66 -26.30 11.77
C SER A 290 -1.08 -26.04 10.32
N GLU A 291 -0.87 -24.82 9.82
CA GLU A 291 -1.37 -24.36 8.52
C GLU A 291 -0.29 -24.24 7.45
N LYS A 292 0.97 -24.04 7.84
CA LYS A 292 2.08 -23.79 6.91
C LYS A 292 3.46 -24.12 7.47
N ILE A 293 4.43 -24.15 6.56
CA ILE A 293 5.87 -24.24 6.82
C ILE A 293 6.54 -23.06 6.11
N GLU A 294 7.29 -22.25 6.86
CA GLU A 294 8.04 -21.11 6.35
C GLU A 294 9.53 -21.39 6.43
N TYR A 295 10.24 -21.08 5.34
CA TYR A 295 11.69 -21.08 5.27
C TYR A 295 12.14 -19.63 5.30
N ILE A 296 12.89 -19.26 6.33
CA ILE A 296 13.24 -17.86 6.64
C ILE A 296 14.75 -17.72 6.58
N SER A 297 15.24 -16.66 5.95
CA SER A 297 16.68 -16.37 5.92
C SER A 297 17.20 -16.06 7.32
N ASP A 298 18.25 -16.74 7.78
CA ASP A 298 18.93 -16.39 9.04
C ASP A 298 20.04 -15.35 8.86
N LYS A 299 20.40 -15.03 7.61
CA LYS A 299 21.40 -14.01 7.32
C LYS A 299 21.07 -13.20 6.07
N ASN A 300 21.77 -12.10 5.88
CA ASN A 300 21.73 -11.32 4.67
C ASN A 300 22.49 -12.08 3.55
N GLY A 301 22.04 -11.97 2.30
CA GLY A 301 22.71 -12.59 1.17
C GLY A 301 21.80 -12.82 -0.04
N TYR A 302 22.00 -13.93 -0.75
CA TYR A 302 21.21 -14.37 -1.89
C TYR A 302 20.92 -15.86 -1.83
N VAL A 303 19.78 -16.26 -2.40
CA VAL A 303 19.33 -17.66 -2.40
C VAL A 303 20.09 -18.46 -3.47
N VAL A 304 20.71 -19.57 -3.06
CA VAL A 304 21.38 -20.53 -3.94
C VAL A 304 20.76 -21.90 -3.79
N GLU A 305 20.53 -22.56 -4.92
CA GLU A 305 20.19 -23.97 -4.98
C GLU A 305 21.46 -24.76 -5.33
N ASP A 306 22.15 -25.29 -4.31
CA ASP A 306 23.44 -25.99 -4.47
C ASP A 306 23.29 -27.30 -5.27
N ARG A 307 22.16 -27.97 -5.08
CA ARG A 307 21.72 -29.20 -5.74
C ARG A 307 20.19 -29.17 -5.79
N PRO A 308 19.53 -29.97 -6.64
CA PRO A 308 18.07 -30.01 -6.70
C PRO A 308 17.42 -30.11 -5.31
N ASN A 309 16.61 -29.11 -4.95
CA ASN A 309 15.93 -28.92 -3.67
C ASN A 309 16.84 -28.73 -2.44
N LEU A 310 18.14 -28.44 -2.59
CA LEU A 310 19.05 -28.10 -1.49
C LEU A 310 19.37 -26.60 -1.52
N TYR A 311 18.70 -25.85 -0.65
CA TYR A 311 18.82 -24.40 -0.60
C TYR A 311 19.80 -23.93 0.48
N ASN A 312 20.47 -22.81 0.19
CA ASN A 312 21.34 -22.11 1.12
C ASN A 312 21.29 -20.61 0.85
N ILE A 313 21.72 -19.82 1.83
CA ILE A 313 21.97 -18.38 1.67
C ILE A 313 23.48 -18.16 1.67
N ARG A 314 23.98 -17.48 0.63
CA ARG A 314 25.37 -17.03 0.52
C ARG A 314 25.41 -15.51 0.45
N ASP A 315 26.51 -14.93 0.90
CA ASP A 315 26.77 -13.49 0.94
C ASP A 315 27.97 -13.11 0.07
N ASN A 316 28.87 -14.04 -0.23
CA ASN A 316 30.00 -13.81 -1.11
C ASN A 316 29.81 -14.51 -2.47
N MET A 317 29.99 -13.77 -3.56
CA MET A 317 29.90 -14.24 -4.93
C MET A 317 31.18 -13.95 -5.69
N GLU A 318 31.67 -14.93 -6.43
CA GLU A 318 32.76 -14.77 -7.40
C GLU A 318 32.19 -14.86 -8.81
N VAL A 319 32.51 -13.86 -9.63
CA VAL A 319 32.08 -13.75 -11.03
C VAL A 319 33.33 -13.49 -11.88
N GLY A 320 33.42 -14.12 -13.05
CA GLY A 320 34.51 -13.81 -13.99
C GLY A 320 34.39 -12.37 -14.51
N GLU A 321 33.34 -12.09 -15.28
CA GLU A 321 33.03 -10.77 -15.82
C GLU A 321 31.54 -10.43 -15.67
N ILE A 322 31.22 -9.15 -15.54
CA ILE A 322 29.86 -8.62 -15.66
C ILE A 322 29.70 -8.02 -17.04
N SER A 323 29.01 -8.73 -17.93
CA SER A 323 28.73 -8.27 -19.29
C SER A 323 27.29 -8.56 -19.68
N PHE A 324 26.81 -7.92 -20.75
CA PHE A 324 25.50 -8.23 -21.31
C PHE A 324 25.37 -9.72 -21.72
N LYS A 325 26.48 -10.39 -22.03
CA LYS A 325 26.47 -11.80 -22.45
C LYS A 325 26.36 -12.74 -21.25
N THR A 326 27.10 -12.46 -20.18
CA THR A 326 27.19 -13.33 -18.99
C THR A 326 26.07 -13.05 -18.00
N THR A 327 26.25 -12.07 -17.12
CA THR A 327 25.38 -11.81 -15.96
C THR A 327 24.25 -10.84 -16.28
N GLY A 328 24.46 -9.93 -17.23
CA GLY A 328 23.69 -8.70 -17.30
C GLY A 328 23.99 -7.78 -16.10
N SER A 329 23.17 -6.75 -15.93
CA SER A 329 23.26 -5.85 -14.76
C SER A 329 22.87 -6.59 -13.49
N ILE A 330 23.56 -6.28 -12.40
CA ILE A 330 23.33 -6.89 -11.08
C ILE A 330 22.84 -5.81 -10.14
N GLU A 331 21.59 -5.93 -9.68
CA GLU A 331 21.00 -5.02 -8.71
C GLU A 331 20.64 -5.81 -7.46
N THR A 332 21.31 -5.52 -6.36
CA THR A 332 21.02 -6.07 -5.04
C THR A 332 20.61 -4.95 -4.09
N ASP A 333 19.77 -5.27 -3.12
CA ASP A 333 19.46 -4.32 -2.06
C ASP A 333 20.72 -4.06 -1.23
N MET A 334 21.07 -2.81 -0.98
CA MET A 334 22.19 -2.43 -0.13
C MET A 334 22.08 -3.00 1.29
N SER A 335 20.87 -3.33 1.76
CA SER A 335 20.65 -3.99 3.05
C SER A 335 21.00 -5.49 3.05
N SER A 336 21.16 -6.09 1.88
CA SER A 336 21.42 -7.53 1.74
C SER A 336 22.88 -7.91 1.96
N GLU A 337 23.78 -6.94 2.19
CA GLU A 337 25.18 -7.14 2.56
C GLU A 337 25.94 -8.12 1.64
N VAL A 338 25.53 -8.20 0.36
CA VAL A 338 26.17 -9.06 -0.63
C VAL A 338 27.53 -8.48 -1.01
N LYS A 339 28.54 -9.34 -1.02
CA LYS A 339 29.89 -9.11 -1.53
C LYS A 339 30.05 -9.78 -2.89
N ILE A 340 30.49 -9.02 -3.88
CA ILE A 340 30.76 -9.50 -5.23
C ILE A 340 32.24 -9.26 -5.54
N ASN A 341 32.95 -10.32 -5.93
CA ASN A 341 34.32 -10.25 -6.43
C ASN A 341 34.32 -10.59 -7.92
N ILE A 342 34.83 -9.67 -8.73
CA ILE A 342 34.99 -9.84 -10.17
C ILE A 342 36.46 -10.13 -10.44
N THR A 343 36.74 -11.34 -10.91
CA THR A 343 38.11 -11.88 -11.04
C THR A 343 38.75 -11.65 -12.40
N GLU A 344 38.03 -11.06 -13.37
CA GLU A 344 38.63 -10.69 -14.65
C GLU A 344 39.71 -9.62 -14.43
N SER A 345 40.95 -9.94 -14.78
CA SER A 345 42.13 -9.11 -14.54
C SER A 345 42.95 -8.85 -15.81
N ASN A 346 42.51 -9.34 -16.97
CA ASN A 346 43.17 -9.12 -18.25
C ASN A 346 43.07 -7.65 -18.66
N VAL A 347 44.21 -7.01 -18.94
CA VAL A 347 44.28 -5.59 -19.32
C VAL A 347 43.57 -5.26 -20.63
N PHE A 348 43.30 -6.26 -21.47
CA PHE A 348 42.58 -6.12 -22.74
C PHE A 348 41.07 -6.38 -22.62
N GLU A 349 40.60 -6.81 -21.44
CA GLU A 349 39.21 -7.13 -21.18
C GLU A 349 38.66 -6.22 -20.07
N ASP A 350 37.34 -6.06 -20.07
CA ASP A 350 36.64 -5.25 -19.08
C ASP A 350 35.96 -6.18 -18.07
N ALA A 351 36.30 -6.03 -16.79
CA ALA A 351 35.65 -6.77 -15.70
C ALA A 351 34.18 -6.36 -15.55
N ILE A 352 33.87 -5.08 -15.79
CA ILE A 352 32.50 -4.59 -15.97
C ILE A 352 32.38 -4.01 -17.37
N GLY A 353 31.58 -4.68 -18.20
CA GLY A 353 31.38 -4.32 -19.60
C GLY A 353 30.58 -3.03 -19.81
N PRO A 354 30.53 -2.54 -21.07
CA PRO A 354 29.92 -1.26 -21.40
C PRO A 354 28.43 -1.19 -21.04
N GLY A 355 28.02 -0.08 -20.40
CA GLY A 355 26.63 0.18 -20.05
C GLY A 355 26.03 -0.73 -18.97
N MET A 356 26.84 -1.53 -18.27
CA MET A 356 26.36 -2.39 -17.19
C MET A 356 26.16 -1.60 -15.89
N ASN A 357 25.13 -1.99 -15.13
CA ASN A 357 24.85 -1.43 -13.82
C ASN A 357 25.12 -2.47 -12.74
N VAL A 358 25.82 -2.06 -11.68
CA VAL A 358 26.11 -2.92 -10.53
C VAL A 358 25.75 -2.18 -9.25
N GLU A 359 24.79 -2.70 -8.49
CA GLU A 359 24.42 -2.20 -7.17
C GLU A 359 24.59 -3.30 -6.12
N THR A 360 25.53 -3.13 -5.18
CA THR A 360 25.80 -4.13 -4.13
C THR A 360 26.46 -3.55 -2.89
N TYR A 361 26.54 -4.29 -1.79
CA TYR A 361 27.13 -3.76 -0.55
C TYR A 361 28.65 -3.62 -0.68
N GLU A 362 29.35 -4.68 -1.07
CA GLU A 362 30.79 -4.69 -1.27
C GLU A 362 31.13 -5.20 -2.67
N LEU A 363 31.88 -4.41 -3.43
CA LEU A 363 32.28 -4.75 -4.80
C LEU A 363 33.80 -4.66 -4.94
N ASN A 364 34.41 -5.79 -5.28
CA ASN A 364 35.84 -5.87 -5.58
C ASN A 364 36.01 -6.22 -7.07
N ILE A 365 36.72 -5.37 -7.80
CA ILE A 365 36.95 -5.51 -9.24
C ILE A 365 38.46 -5.60 -9.46
N GLU A 366 38.95 -6.75 -9.91
CA GLU A 366 40.39 -6.90 -10.18
C GLU A 366 40.81 -6.15 -11.46
N GLY A 367 39.94 -6.09 -12.47
CA GLY A 367 40.22 -5.51 -13.78
C GLY A 367 39.57 -4.14 -14.07
N ASN A 368 39.33 -3.89 -15.36
CA ASN A 368 38.92 -2.59 -15.88
C ASN A 368 37.41 -2.36 -15.84
N VAL A 369 37.00 -1.09 -15.80
CA VAL A 369 35.59 -0.67 -15.86
C VAL A 369 35.33 0.08 -17.18
N ALA A 370 34.44 -0.47 -17.99
CA ALA A 370 34.17 0.02 -19.34
C ALA A 370 33.35 1.31 -19.40
N SER A 371 33.12 1.79 -20.63
CA SER A 371 32.37 2.99 -20.91
C SER A 371 30.90 2.91 -20.49
N GLY A 372 30.41 3.92 -19.77
CA GLY A 372 29.00 4.02 -19.38
C GLY A 372 28.58 3.02 -18.31
N ALA A 373 29.51 2.29 -17.69
CA ALA A 373 29.21 1.48 -16.53
C ALA A 373 28.82 2.37 -15.34
N THR A 374 27.77 1.95 -14.63
CA THR A 374 27.32 2.63 -13.40
C THR A 374 27.49 1.69 -12.21
N ILE A 375 28.28 2.11 -11.24
CA ILE A 375 28.59 1.32 -10.05
C ILE A 375 28.05 2.06 -8.84
N LYS A 376 27.28 1.35 -8.01
CA LYS A 376 26.81 1.84 -6.72
C LYS A 376 27.14 0.82 -5.64
N ALA A 377 27.97 1.21 -4.67
CA ALA A 377 28.36 0.31 -3.58
C ALA A 377 28.46 1.00 -2.22
N ASN A 378 28.54 0.25 -1.12
CA ASN A 378 29.04 0.85 0.13
C ASN A 378 30.57 0.84 0.12
N LYS A 379 31.17 -0.32 -0.15
CA LYS A 379 32.62 -0.51 -0.26
C LYS A 379 32.99 -0.91 -1.67
N LEU A 380 33.93 -0.19 -2.27
CA LEU A 380 34.36 -0.43 -3.64
C LEU A 380 35.89 -0.48 -3.72
N THR A 381 36.41 -1.51 -4.38
CA THR A 381 37.82 -1.59 -4.77
C THR A 381 37.92 -1.89 -6.26
N ILE A 382 38.70 -1.09 -7.00
CA ILE A 382 38.98 -1.24 -8.43
C ILE A 382 40.49 -1.35 -8.65
N GLY A 383 40.97 -2.53 -9.01
CA GLY A 383 42.37 -2.82 -9.31
C GLY A 383 42.83 -2.33 -10.69
N GLY A 384 41.92 -2.21 -11.66
CA GLY A 384 42.20 -1.74 -13.02
C GLY A 384 41.94 -0.24 -13.24
N GLN A 385 41.71 0.11 -14.51
CA GLN A 385 41.41 1.49 -14.93
C GLN A 385 39.91 1.71 -15.15
N THR A 386 39.42 2.91 -14.83
CA THR A 386 38.03 3.32 -15.11
C THR A 386 37.94 4.07 -16.43
N HIS A 387 36.90 3.85 -17.24
CA HIS A 387 36.66 4.65 -18.43
C HIS A 387 36.13 6.06 -18.07
N LYS A 388 36.42 7.08 -18.89
CA LYS A 388 36.00 8.48 -18.70
C LYS A 388 34.49 8.74 -18.56
N THR A 389 33.67 7.80 -19.01
CA THR A 389 32.20 7.87 -18.92
C THR A 389 31.61 6.96 -17.85
N SER A 390 32.44 6.29 -17.07
CA SER A 390 31.97 5.50 -15.92
C SER A 390 31.54 6.42 -14.79
N VAL A 391 30.49 6.00 -14.07
CA VAL A 391 29.93 6.73 -12.93
C VAL A 391 29.94 5.81 -11.73
N ILE A 392 30.55 6.28 -10.65
CA ILE A 392 30.77 5.52 -9.43
C ILE A 392 30.20 6.29 -8.24
N GLU A 393 29.33 5.63 -7.49
CA GLU A 393 28.80 6.12 -6.21
C GLU A 393 29.16 5.11 -5.12
N ALA A 394 29.90 5.54 -4.09
CA ALA A 394 30.28 4.67 -2.99
C ALA A 394 30.20 5.36 -1.62
N LYS A 395 30.33 4.63 -0.50
CA LYS A 395 30.70 5.27 0.78
C LYS A 395 32.21 5.34 0.91
N THR A 396 32.90 4.27 0.58
CA THR A 396 34.36 4.17 0.54
C THR A 396 34.79 3.59 -0.80
N ALA A 397 35.70 4.25 -1.51
CA ALA A 397 36.21 3.79 -2.80
C ALA A 397 37.74 3.76 -2.84
N GLU A 398 38.31 2.65 -3.28
CA GLU A 398 39.72 2.48 -3.57
C GLU A 398 39.89 2.20 -5.06
N ILE A 399 40.62 3.04 -5.79
CA ILE A 399 40.74 2.95 -7.26
C ILE A 399 42.20 3.07 -7.65
N SER A 400 42.68 2.12 -8.47
CA SER A 400 44.04 2.16 -9.01
C SER A 400 44.22 3.32 -10.01
N ILE A 401 43.53 3.29 -11.15
CA ILE A 401 43.61 4.37 -12.16
C ILE A 401 42.23 4.92 -12.45
N HIS A 402 42.04 6.22 -12.22
CA HIS A 402 40.74 6.88 -12.37
C HIS A 402 40.69 7.90 -13.51
N HIS A 403 39.84 7.63 -14.50
CA HIS A 403 39.48 8.59 -15.56
C HIS A 403 38.01 9.02 -15.53
N GLY A 404 37.13 8.29 -14.83
CA GLY A 404 35.69 8.50 -14.78
C GLY A 404 35.23 9.57 -13.78
N SER A 405 34.01 9.39 -13.26
CA SER A 405 33.46 10.21 -12.16
C SER A 405 33.21 9.34 -10.93
N VAL A 406 33.73 9.73 -9.77
CA VAL A 406 33.48 9.05 -8.48
C VAL A 406 32.95 10.03 -7.45
N ALA A 407 31.91 9.61 -6.71
CA ALA A 407 31.36 10.30 -5.55
C ALA A 407 31.34 9.35 -4.36
N ALA A 408 32.08 9.64 -3.30
CA ALA A 408 32.06 8.84 -2.06
C ALA A 408 32.46 9.65 -0.82
N ASN A 409 32.16 9.18 0.38
CA ASN A 409 32.60 9.87 1.61
C ASN A 409 34.13 9.83 1.73
N GLU A 410 34.72 8.65 1.51
CA GLU A 410 36.17 8.45 1.52
C GLU A 410 36.62 7.87 0.17
N VAL A 411 37.62 8.52 -0.44
CA VAL A 411 38.17 8.11 -1.74
C VAL A 411 39.68 8.00 -1.67
N ASN A 412 40.23 6.84 -2.01
CA ASN A 412 41.65 6.59 -2.17
C ASN A 412 41.94 6.26 -3.64
N ILE A 413 42.76 7.07 -4.31
CA ILE A 413 43.14 6.87 -5.70
C ILE A 413 44.66 6.77 -5.82
N GLU A 414 45.17 5.72 -6.48
CA GLU A 414 46.60 5.66 -6.77
C GLU A 414 47.00 6.64 -7.87
N ARG A 415 46.27 6.66 -9.00
CA ARG A 415 46.53 7.56 -10.13
C ARG A 415 45.23 8.21 -10.61
N LEU A 416 45.13 9.52 -10.45
CA LEU A 416 44.07 10.32 -11.05
C LEU A 416 44.54 10.89 -12.39
N GLU A 417 43.84 10.53 -13.46
CA GLU A 417 44.22 10.89 -14.84
C GLU A 417 43.03 11.50 -15.59
N GLY A 418 42.70 12.75 -15.28
CA GLY A 418 41.61 13.49 -15.96
C GLY A 418 40.20 13.17 -15.47
N GLY A 419 40.06 12.30 -14.46
CA GLY A 419 38.77 12.00 -13.82
C GLY A 419 38.25 13.10 -12.90
N LYS A 420 36.98 12.95 -12.49
CA LYS A 420 36.32 13.76 -11.47
C LYS A 420 36.15 12.97 -10.18
N VAL A 421 36.47 13.60 -9.05
CA VAL A 421 36.42 13.01 -7.71
C VAL A 421 35.67 13.94 -6.78
N VAL A 422 34.63 13.43 -6.12
CA VAL A 422 33.84 14.18 -5.14
C VAL A 422 33.77 13.39 -3.83
N GLY A 423 34.08 14.01 -2.69
CA GLY A 423 34.01 13.32 -1.40
C GLY A 423 34.36 14.14 -0.17
N ASP A 424 34.23 13.56 1.02
CA ASP A 424 34.60 14.25 2.27
C ASP A 424 36.11 14.19 2.51
N ILE A 425 36.70 12.99 2.44
CA ILE A 425 38.14 12.75 2.60
C ILE A 425 38.66 12.11 1.32
N ILE A 426 39.61 12.77 0.66
CA ILE A 426 40.16 12.31 -0.62
C ILE A 426 41.68 12.20 -0.50
N ASN A 427 42.21 10.99 -0.72
CA ASN A 427 43.64 10.72 -0.79
C ASN A 427 44.02 10.34 -2.23
N VAL A 428 44.91 11.10 -2.85
CA VAL A 428 45.42 10.81 -4.20
C VAL A 428 46.93 10.67 -4.17
N LYS A 429 47.46 9.52 -4.61
CA LYS A 429 48.90 9.31 -4.64
C LYS A 429 49.58 10.07 -5.78
N TYR A 430 49.03 9.98 -6.99
CA TYR A 430 49.53 10.70 -8.16
C TYR A 430 48.36 11.40 -8.87
N ALA A 431 48.42 12.73 -9.01
CA ALA A 431 47.39 13.50 -9.70
C ALA A 431 47.94 14.16 -10.97
N ILE A 432 47.38 13.82 -12.14
CA ILE A 432 47.72 14.35 -13.47
C ILE A 432 46.43 14.68 -14.23
N GLY A 433 46.06 15.96 -14.29
CA GLY A 433 44.77 16.37 -14.83
C GLY A 433 43.58 15.89 -13.99
N GLY A 434 42.42 16.54 -14.17
CA GLY A 434 41.18 16.15 -13.53
C GLY A 434 40.68 17.17 -12.50
N GLU A 435 39.60 16.81 -11.83
CA GLU A 435 38.87 17.67 -10.90
C GLU A 435 38.64 16.93 -9.57
N ILE A 436 39.08 17.51 -8.46
CA ILE A 436 38.92 16.98 -7.11
C ILE A 436 38.13 17.98 -6.28
N ILE A 437 37.01 17.56 -5.70
CA ILE A 437 36.15 18.41 -4.87
C ILE A 437 35.89 17.69 -3.55
N GLY A 438 36.29 18.28 -2.42
CA GLY A 438 36.01 17.66 -1.13
C GLY A 438 36.20 18.51 0.10
N LYS A 439 36.15 17.94 1.30
CA LYS A 439 36.41 18.70 2.54
C LYS A 439 37.90 18.73 2.85
N ASN A 440 38.51 17.55 2.91
CA ASN A 440 39.93 17.33 3.17
C ASN A 440 40.55 16.57 2.00
N ILE A 441 41.56 17.16 1.38
CA ILE A 441 42.21 16.62 0.18
C ILE A 441 43.71 16.46 0.46
N PHE A 442 44.20 15.24 0.36
CA PHE A 442 45.59 14.88 0.56
C PHE A 442 46.18 14.33 -0.74
N ILE A 443 47.27 14.92 -1.22
CA ILE A 443 47.93 14.53 -2.47
C ILE A 443 49.39 14.24 -2.20
N GLU A 444 49.85 13.03 -2.51
CA GLU A 444 51.28 12.70 -2.38
C GLU A 444 52.08 13.41 -3.48
N LYS A 445 51.68 13.27 -4.75
CA LYS A 445 52.38 13.91 -5.89
C LYS A 445 51.43 14.63 -6.83
N LEU A 446 51.54 15.96 -6.86
CA LEU A 446 50.77 16.83 -7.73
C LEU A 446 51.59 17.21 -8.97
N THR A 447 51.10 16.85 -10.16
CA THR A 447 51.74 17.21 -11.43
C THR A 447 51.09 18.46 -12.02
N SER A 448 50.42 18.40 -13.17
CA SER A 448 49.90 19.56 -13.90
C SER A 448 48.40 19.44 -14.21
N ASN A 449 47.76 20.59 -14.42
CA ASN A 449 46.38 20.72 -14.90
C ASN A 449 45.29 20.11 -13.99
N VAL A 450 45.55 19.98 -12.69
CA VAL A 450 44.56 19.48 -11.72
C VAL A 450 43.79 20.67 -11.12
N SER A 451 42.46 20.57 -11.07
CA SER A 451 41.60 21.50 -10.35
C SER A 451 41.20 20.88 -9.02
N ILE A 452 41.52 21.55 -7.92
CA ILE A 452 41.32 21.04 -6.55
C ILE A 452 40.50 22.08 -5.80
N THR A 453 39.33 21.67 -5.31
CA THR A 453 38.40 22.52 -4.56
C THR A 453 38.14 21.89 -3.19
N ALA A 454 38.60 22.52 -2.11
CA ALA A 454 38.37 22.06 -0.74
C ALA A 454 37.50 23.03 0.08
N SER A 455 36.91 22.55 1.18
CA SER A 455 36.31 23.40 2.20
C SER A 455 37.29 23.72 3.33
N ASP A 456 38.14 22.76 3.70
CA ASP A 456 38.94 22.81 4.93
C ASP A 456 40.44 22.73 4.60
N VAL A 457 40.92 21.60 4.05
CA VAL A 457 42.36 21.36 3.87
C VAL A 457 42.67 20.85 2.47
N ILE A 458 43.70 21.45 1.86
CA ILE A 458 44.44 20.86 0.75
C ILE A 458 45.88 20.66 1.22
N GLU A 459 46.36 19.42 1.26
CA GLU A 459 47.73 19.09 1.64
C GLU A 459 48.44 18.36 0.50
N ILE A 460 49.61 18.87 0.11
CA ILE A 460 50.41 18.36 -0.99
C ILE A 460 51.82 18.01 -0.47
N GLN A 461 52.24 16.75 -0.63
CA GLN A 461 53.58 16.32 -0.22
C GLN A 461 54.66 16.73 -1.22
N GLU A 462 54.41 16.54 -2.52
CA GLU A 462 55.34 16.89 -3.59
C GLU A 462 54.61 17.54 -4.79
N LEU A 463 54.87 18.82 -5.04
CA LEU A 463 54.36 19.59 -6.18
C LEU A 463 55.43 19.69 -7.27
N LYS A 464 55.19 19.04 -8.43
CA LYS A 464 56.13 18.99 -9.56
C LYS A 464 55.68 19.72 -10.82
N GLY A 465 54.37 19.85 -11.05
CA GLY A 465 53.88 20.45 -12.29
C GLY A 465 53.29 21.84 -12.11
N THR A 466 52.64 22.29 -13.17
CA THR A 466 52.21 23.67 -13.38
C THR A 466 50.74 23.72 -13.77
N ASN A 467 50.13 24.90 -13.72
CA ASN A 467 48.73 25.10 -14.13
C ASN A 467 47.71 24.32 -13.27
N ASN A 468 48.04 24.06 -12.00
CA ASN A 468 47.07 23.54 -11.04
C ASN A 468 46.28 24.71 -10.43
N LYS A 469 45.02 24.44 -10.08
CA LYS A 469 44.14 25.39 -9.41
C LYS A 469 43.76 24.84 -8.05
N LEU A 470 44.16 25.53 -7.00
CA LEU A 470 43.91 25.18 -5.60
C LEU A 470 42.92 26.19 -5.04
N LEU A 471 41.67 25.76 -4.85
CA LEU A 471 40.55 26.59 -4.44
C LEU A 471 40.03 26.16 -3.07
N ILE A 472 39.92 27.10 -2.14
CA ILE A 472 39.07 26.94 -0.97
C ILE A 472 37.72 27.63 -1.24
N ASP A 473 36.66 26.83 -1.39
CA ASP A 473 35.29 27.29 -1.67
C ASP A 473 34.24 26.39 -1.00
N LEU A 474 33.62 26.91 0.06
CA LEU A 474 32.54 26.25 0.80
C LEU A 474 31.28 26.04 -0.06
N ASP A 475 31.00 26.93 -1.03
CA ASP A 475 29.79 26.87 -1.83
C ASP A 475 29.85 25.71 -2.83
N GLN A 476 31.01 25.43 -3.44
CA GLN A 476 31.14 24.33 -4.42
C GLN A 476 31.15 22.94 -3.76
N THR A 477 31.79 22.83 -2.60
CA THR A 477 31.80 21.60 -1.81
C THR A 477 30.41 21.28 -1.27
N GLU A 478 29.70 22.26 -0.72
CA GLU A 478 28.32 22.07 -0.24
C GLU A 478 27.25 22.09 -1.33
N LYS A 479 27.46 22.69 -2.51
CA LYS A 479 26.56 22.51 -3.66
C LYS A 479 26.54 21.08 -4.17
N SER A 480 27.66 20.39 -4.03
CA SER A 480 27.73 18.95 -4.26
C SER A 480 26.88 18.18 -3.24
N ASN A 481 26.58 18.79 -2.07
CA ASN A 481 25.73 18.26 -0.99
C ASN A 481 24.32 18.92 -0.87
N GLY A 482 24.04 20.02 -1.59
CA GLY A 482 22.72 20.67 -1.74
C GLY A 482 22.23 21.68 -0.69
N ASN A 483 23.04 22.10 0.30
CA ASN A 483 22.55 22.89 1.45
C ASN A 483 22.72 24.43 1.35
N ILE A 484 23.90 24.92 0.95
CA ILE A 484 24.20 26.37 0.96
C ILE A 484 23.48 27.12 -0.19
N SER A 485 23.33 26.49 -1.35
CA SER A 485 22.65 27.09 -2.50
C SER A 485 21.21 27.46 -2.20
N LYS A 486 20.47 26.57 -1.52
CA LYS A 486 19.08 26.82 -1.11
C LYS A 486 18.96 27.98 -0.14
N LYS A 487 19.83 28.03 0.88
CA LYS A 487 19.86 29.16 1.83
C LYS A 487 20.12 30.48 1.11
N ARG A 488 20.96 30.50 0.08
CA ARG A 488 21.23 31.69 -0.72
C ARG A 488 20.03 32.12 -1.57
N GLU A 489 19.38 31.19 -2.26
CA GLU A 489 18.15 31.47 -3.02
C GLU A 489 17.04 32.03 -2.11
N GLU A 490 16.89 31.48 -0.91
CA GLU A 490 15.96 31.98 0.11
C GLU A 490 16.30 33.40 0.58
N ILE A 491 17.58 33.69 0.81
CA ILE A 491 18.03 35.05 1.15
C ILE A 491 17.67 36.05 0.05
N ASP A 492 17.99 35.72 -1.21
CA ASP A 492 17.73 36.61 -2.36
C ASP A 492 16.22 36.87 -2.53
N ASP A 493 15.37 35.86 -2.37
CA ASP A 493 13.90 35.99 -2.44
C ASP A 493 13.34 36.84 -1.28
N ILE A 494 13.80 36.60 -0.05
CA ILE A 494 13.38 37.38 1.12
C ILE A 494 13.84 38.85 0.98
N GLU A 495 15.06 39.11 0.50
CA GLU A 495 15.53 40.47 0.25
C GLU A 495 14.70 41.19 -0.83
N LEU A 496 14.34 40.50 -1.91
CA LEU A 496 13.44 41.04 -2.94
C LEU A 496 12.06 41.38 -2.37
N LYS A 497 11.48 40.51 -1.53
CA LYS A 497 10.22 40.76 -0.84
C LYS A 497 10.34 41.97 0.10
N LEU A 498 11.38 42.03 0.92
CA LEU A 498 11.59 43.10 1.89
C LEU A 498 11.86 44.47 1.25
N LYS A 499 12.32 44.55 -0.01
CA LYS A 499 12.45 45.83 -0.75
C LYS A 499 11.11 46.47 -1.08
N ARG A 500 10.05 45.68 -1.33
CA ARG A 500 8.73 46.19 -1.80
C ARG A 500 7.75 46.47 -0.66
N VAL A 501 7.85 45.72 0.44
CA VAL A 501 6.89 45.74 1.55
C VAL A 501 6.87 47.07 2.35
N PRO A 502 7.99 47.76 2.63
CA PRO A 502 7.98 49.01 3.40
C PRO A 502 7.09 50.08 2.78
N LYS A 503 7.17 50.27 1.45
CA LYS A 503 6.35 51.23 0.71
C LYS A 503 4.86 50.89 0.78
N LEU A 504 4.52 49.60 0.62
CA LEU A 504 3.14 49.12 0.73
C LEU A 504 2.57 49.29 2.16
N LEU A 505 3.38 49.06 3.19
CA LEU A 505 3.00 49.31 4.57
C LEU A 505 2.76 50.80 4.83
N GLU A 506 3.60 51.67 4.28
CA GLU A 506 3.44 53.12 4.37
C GLU A 506 2.15 53.59 3.69
N ASP A 507 1.88 53.12 2.47
CA ASP A 507 0.65 53.44 1.73
C ASP A 507 -0.61 52.97 2.48
N LYS A 508 -0.61 51.73 3.00
CA LYS A 508 -1.72 51.19 3.80
C LYS A 508 -1.92 51.96 5.10
N LYS A 509 -0.84 52.35 5.78
CA LYS A 509 -0.90 53.16 7.01
C LYS A 509 -1.52 54.53 6.72
N ASN A 510 -1.07 55.20 5.65
CA ASN A 510 -1.61 56.49 5.22
C ASN A 510 -3.12 56.41 4.89
N ALA A 511 -3.58 55.32 4.26
CA ALA A 511 -4.99 55.10 3.98
C ALA A 511 -5.84 54.90 5.26
N ILE A 512 -5.31 54.15 6.23
CA ILE A 512 -5.94 53.95 7.55
C ILE A 512 -6.03 55.29 8.29
N ASP A 513 -4.95 56.08 8.32
CA ASP A 513 -4.94 57.35 9.04
C ASP A 513 -5.94 58.37 8.44
N LYS A 514 -6.09 58.42 7.11
CA LYS A 514 -7.11 59.25 6.43
C LYS A 514 -8.54 58.83 6.76
N THR A 515 -8.80 57.53 6.89
CA THR A 515 -10.15 56.99 7.14
C THR A 515 -10.54 57.00 8.62
N ARG A 516 -9.57 57.10 9.53
CA ARG A 516 -9.76 57.08 10.98
C ARG A 516 -10.75 58.12 11.49
N GLN A 517 -10.59 59.38 11.10
CA GLN A 517 -11.47 60.47 11.52
C GLN A 517 -12.91 60.25 11.04
N THR A 518 -13.07 59.75 9.81
CA THR A 518 -14.39 59.42 9.25
C THR A 518 -15.09 58.32 10.04
N VAL A 519 -14.35 57.29 10.47
CA VAL A 519 -14.89 56.18 11.25
C VAL A 519 -15.33 56.63 12.64
N VAL A 520 -14.57 57.51 13.29
CA VAL A 520 -14.96 58.10 14.59
C VAL A 520 -16.28 58.87 14.46
N MET A 521 -16.43 59.69 13.40
CA MET A 521 -17.70 60.40 13.13
C MET A 521 -18.85 59.43 12.84
N VAL A 522 -18.61 58.34 12.11
CA VAL A 522 -19.61 57.30 11.84
C VAL A 522 -20.03 56.56 13.12
N GLN A 523 -19.08 56.25 14.01
CA GLN A 523 -19.36 55.62 15.30
C GLN A 523 -20.23 56.52 16.20
N GLU A 524 -19.90 57.82 16.27
CA GLU A 524 -20.68 58.77 17.07
C GLU A 524 -22.09 58.95 16.49
N LYS A 525 -22.23 59.00 15.16
CA LYS A 525 -23.54 59.05 14.49
C LYS A 525 -24.39 57.80 14.76
N ILE A 526 -23.79 56.61 14.78
CA ILE A 526 -24.48 55.38 15.20
C ILE A 526 -24.92 55.47 16.67
N ARG A 527 -24.10 56.05 17.54
CA ARG A 527 -24.40 56.22 18.97
C ARG A 527 -25.59 57.16 19.19
N VAL A 528 -25.63 58.29 18.49
CA VAL A 528 -26.75 59.25 18.52
C VAL A 528 -28.04 58.58 18.02
N LEU A 529 -28.00 57.90 16.87
CA LEU A 529 -29.18 57.22 16.32
C LEU A 529 -29.75 56.15 17.27
N LYS A 530 -28.87 55.41 17.96
CA LYS A 530 -29.28 54.44 18.97
C LYS A 530 -29.89 55.10 20.21
N LYS A 531 -29.36 56.24 20.66
CA LYS A 531 -29.92 57.02 21.78
C LYS A 531 -31.32 57.57 21.44
N ASP A 532 -31.52 57.97 20.19
CA ASP A 532 -32.80 58.49 19.68
C ASP A 532 -33.82 57.37 19.33
N GLY A 533 -33.54 56.11 19.68
CA GLY A 533 -34.42 54.97 19.40
C GLY A 533 -34.55 54.58 17.91
N LYS A 534 -33.72 55.13 17.02
CA LYS A 534 -33.74 54.88 15.58
C LYS A 534 -32.77 53.76 15.18
N LYS A 535 -33.17 52.89 14.25
CA LYS A 535 -32.28 51.86 13.70
C LYS A 535 -31.22 52.49 12.78
N PRO A 536 -29.90 52.34 13.04
CA PRO A 536 -28.88 52.92 12.19
C PRO A 536 -28.81 52.22 10.81
N PRO A 537 -28.55 52.96 9.73
CA PRO A 537 -28.41 52.38 8.38
C PRO A 537 -27.29 51.33 8.32
N SER A 538 -27.51 50.24 7.58
CA SER A 538 -26.54 49.16 7.36
C SER A 538 -25.23 49.64 6.74
N ALA A 539 -25.28 50.69 5.90
CA ALA A 539 -24.11 51.31 5.28
C ALA A 539 -23.10 51.89 6.28
N LEU A 540 -23.53 52.33 7.47
CA LEU A 540 -22.62 52.86 8.50
C LEU A 540 -21.81 51.73 9.17
N PHE A 541 -22.46 50.59 9.42
CA PHE A 541 -21.78 49.39 9.92
C PHE A 541 -20.81 48.81 8.88
N ALA A 542 -21.16 48.87 7.59
CA ALA A 542 -20.28 48.44 6.50
C ALA A 542 -18.96 49.24 6.49
N LYS A 543 -19.01 50.57 6.65
CA LYS A 543 -17.81 51.42 6.72
C LYS A 543 -16.90 51.10 7.92
N ILE A 544 -17.47 50.78 9.08
CA ILE A 544 -16.68 50.37 10.25
C ILE A 544 -16.02 49.01 9.99
N LYS A 545 -16.76 48.06 9.42
CA LYS A 545 -16.25 46.72 9.09
C LYS A 545 -15.12 46.79 8.05
N GLU A 546 -15.24 47.67 7.06
CA GLU A 546 -14.20 47.92 6.05
C GLU A 546 -12.92 48.50 6.67
N PHE A 547 -13.05 49.48 7.57
CA PHE A 547 -11.89 50.02 8.32
C PHE A 547 -11.21 48.95 9.18
N GLN A 548 -11.99 48.15 9.91
CA GLN A 548 -11.46 47.04 10.71
C GLN A 548 -10.73 46.02 9.82
N LYS A 549 -11.28 45.72 8.63
CA LYS A 549 -10.62 44.86 7.66
C LYS A 549 -9.26 45.42 7.24
N ASN A 550 -9.19 46.71 6.89
CA ASN A 550 -7.95 47.36 6.47
C ASN A 550 -6.89 47.38 7.59
N VAL A 551 -7.30 47.61 8.84
CA VAL A 551 -6.40 47.56 10.02
C VAL A 551 -5.87 46.14 10.24
N ASN A 552 -6.73 45.13 10.14
CA ASN A 552 -6.31 43.72 10.26
C ASN A 552 -5.32 43.36 9.14
N GLU A 553 -5.65 43.68 7.88
CA GLU A 553 -4.74 43.46 6.76
C GLU A 553 -3.38 44.16 6.97
N TYR A 554 -3.35 45.41 7.44
CA TYR A 554 -2.10 46.11 7.75
C TYR A 554 -1.28 45.39 8.84
N ASN A 555 -1.92 44.95 9.92
CA ASN A 555 -1.25 44.24 11.00
C ASN A 555 -0.71 42.88 10.54
N ASP A 556 -1.45 42.16 9.69
CA ASP A 556 -1.01 40.91 9.09
C ASP A 556 0.23 41.12 8.20
N PHE A 557 0.20 42.13 7.32
CA PHE A 557 1.36 42.50 6.49
C PHE A 557 2.57 42.96 7.34
N LEU A 558 2.34 43.71 8.42
CA LEU A 558 3.41 44.15 9.33
C LEU A 558 4.04 42.96 10.07
N LYS A 559 3.22 42.00 10.49
CA LYS A 559 3.67 40.76 11.12
C LYS A 559 4.51 39.94 10.14
N GLU A 560 4.05 39.78 8.91
CA GLU A 560 4.80 39.10 7.84
C GLU A 560 6.15 39.79 7.57
N TYR A 561 6.16 41.12 7.46
CA TYR A 561 7.41 41.89 7.28
C TYR A 561 8.41 41.65 8.41
N LYS A 562 7.96 41.68 9.67
CA LYS A 562 8.81 41.41 10.84
C LYS A 562 9.33 39.98 10.83
N ASN A 563 8.49 39.00 10.50
CA ASN A 563 8.88 37.60 10.39
C ASN A 563 9.94 37.39 9.31
N ASN A 564 9.71 37.92 8.09
CA ASN A 564 10.67 37.83 6.99
C ASN A 564 12.00 38.51 7.33
N LYS A 565 11.97 39.65 8.05
CA LYS A 565 13.19 40.33 8.51
C LYS A 565 13.97 39.50 9.54
N LEU A 566 13.26 38.84 10.47
CA LEU A 566 13.88 37.94 11.45
C LEU A 566 14.46 36.69 10.76
N GLN A 567 13.73 36.09 9.83
CA GLN A 567 14.20 34.97 9.03
C GLN A 567 15.46 35.33 8.24
N LEU A 568 15.50 36.49 7.58
CA LEU A 568 16.70 36.98 6.89
C LEU A 568 17.89 37.11 7.83
N LYS A 569 17.69 37.65 9.04
CA LYS A 569 18.76 37.79 10.03
C LYS A 569 19.32 36.42 10.43
N ASN A 570 18.45 35.47 10.73
CA ASN A 570 18.84 34.12 11.11
C ASN A 570 19.58 33.40 9.97
N LEU A 571 19.09 33.50 8.73
CA LEU A 571 19.75 32.89 7.56
C LEU A 571 21.14 33.48 7.30
N LYS A 572 21.34 34.78 7.55
CA LYS A 572 22.67 35.41 7.45
C LYS A 572 23.61 34.94 8.57
N GLU A 573 23.13 34.89 9.81
CA GLU A 573 23.92 34.39 10.95
C GLU A 573 24.33 32.92 10.76
N ASP A 574 23.43 32.08 10.24
CA ASP A 574 23.72 30.69 9.87
C ASP A 574 24.82 30.58 8.80
N LEU A 575 24.80 31.47 7.78
CA LEU A 575 25.83 31.50 6.74
C LEU A 575 27.17 31.98 7.26
N ASP A 576 27.17 33.00 8.12
CA ASP A 576 28.40 33.51 8.73
C ASP A 576 29.05 32.45 9.62
N GLN A 577 28.25 31.67 10.37
CA GLN A 577 28.73 30.52 11.13
C GLN A 577 29.31 29.42 10.23
N ALA A 578 28.63 29.08 9.13
CA ALA A 578 29.13 28.08 8.18
C ALA A 578 30.41 28.55 7.48
N GLN A 579 30.52 29.85 7.20
CA GLN A 579 31.68 30.46 6.56
C GLN A 579 32.87 30.59 7.50
N ALA A 580 32.69 30.63 8.82
CA ALA A 580 33.79 30.74 9.78
C ALA A 580 34.90 29.69 9.53
N ASN A 581 34.53 28.50 9.05
CA ASN A 581 35.45 27.42 8.70
C ASN A 581 36.47 27.81 7.61
N ILE A 582 36.15 28.76 6.73
CA ILE A 582 37.08 29.20 5.67
C ILE A 582 38.32 29.91 6.23
N PHE A 583 38.20 30.54 7.40
CA PHE A 583 39.33 31.21 8.06
C PHE A 583 40.23 30.22 8.80
N THR A 584 39.71 29.03 9.08
CA THR A 584 40.51 27.90 9.57
C THR A 584 41.06 27.04 8.43
N ALA A 585 40.58 27.24 7.20
CA ALA A 585 40.98 26.47 6.04
C ALA A 585 42.41 26.82 5.59
N LYS A 586 43.13 25.80 5.12
CA LYS A 586 44.57 25.88 4.83
C LYS A 586 44.93 25.13 3.56
N ILE A 587 45.88 25.69 2.83
CA ILE A 587 46.60 24.99 1.76
C ILE A 587 48.03 24.77 2.24
N ILE A 588 48.40 23.51 2.40
CA ILE A 588 49.70 23.06 2.91
C ILE A 588 50.49 22.44 1.76
N ASN A 589 51.72 22.91 1.56
CA ASN A 589 52.64 22.35 0.59
C ASN A 589 53.97 22.03 1.28
N HIS A 590 54.45 20.80 1.14
CA HIS A 590 55.69 20.33 1.75
C HIS A 590 56.92 20.45 0.83
N SER A 591 56.74 20.78 -0.46
CA SER A 591 57.81 20.98 -1.42
C SER A 591 57.94 22.43 -1.89
N SER A 592 58.91 22.72 -2.78
CA SER A 592 58.94 24.00 -3.47
C SER A 592 57.76 24.14 -4.44
N TRP A 593 57.27 25.36 -4.59
CA TRP A 593 56.25 25.69 -5.58
C TRP A 593 56.85 25.80 -6.98
N GLN A 594 56.04 25.45 -7.98
CA GLN A 594 56.31 25.71 -9.39
C GLN A 594 55.52 26.93 -9.86
N GLU A 595 55.94 27.53 -10.98
CA GLU A 595 55.22 28.64 -11.59
C GLU A 595 53.84 28.25 -12.15
N TYR A 596 52.97 29.24 -12.32
CA TYR A 596 51.63 29.09 -12.89
C TYR A 596 50.68 28.17 -12.09
N ASN A 597 50.89 27.99 -10.78
CA ASN A 597 49.85 27.40 -9.93
C ASN A 597 49.03 28.52 -9.29
N GLU A 598 47.71 28.39 -9.34
CA GLU A 598 46.76 29.37 -8.82
C GLU A 598 46.26 28.90 -7.45
N VAL A 599 46.43 29.72 -6.42
CA VAL A 599 45.83 29.55 -5.10
C VAL A 599 44.71 30.56 -4.94
N LYS A 600 43.52 30.10 -4.57
CA LYS A 600 42.32 30.92 -4.51
C LYS A 600 41.50 30.64 -3.25
N PHE A 601 41.02 31.70 -2.62
CA PHE A 601 40.06 31.64 -1.52
C PHE A 601 38.82 32.44 -1.89
N LYS A 602 37.64 31.87 -1.66
CA LYS A 602 36.36 32.51 -2.01
C LYS A 602 35.40 32.53 -0.83
N LEU A 603 35.06 33.74 -0.39
CA LEU A 603 34.06 34.02 0.64
C LEU A 603 32.66 34.12 0.02
N ILE A 604 31.65 33.68 0.75
CA ILE A 604 30.23 33.75 0.37
C ILE A 604 29.65 35.12 0.75
N SER A 605 29.93 35.60 1.97
CA SER A 605 29.40 36.83 2.56
C SER A 605 30.46 37.53 3.42
N PRO A 606 31.00 38.70 3.03
CA PRO A 606 30.79 39.34 1.74
C PRO A 606 31.39 38.50 0.58
N PRO A 607 30.83 38.57 -0.64
CA PRO A 607 31.35 37.84 -1.79
C PRO A 607 32.70 38.42 -2.20
N VAL A 608 33.78 37.77 -1.77
CA VAL A 608 35.17 38.21 -1.98
C VAL A 608 35.97 37.04 -2.52
N GLU A 609 36.79 37.31 -3.54
CA GLU A 609 37.72 36.35 -4.13
C GLU A 609 39.15 36.89 -3.99
N LYS A 610 40.05 36.05 -3.49
CA LYS A 610 41.48 36.36 -3.38
C LYS A 610 42.26 35.31 -4.12
N ILE A 611 43.17 35.76 -4.99
CA ILE A 611 43.94 34.92 -5.89
C ILE A 611 45.42 35.20 -5.69
N TYR A 612 46.22 34.14 -5.66
CA TYR A 612 47.67 34.18 -5.64
C TYR A 612 48.23 33.24 -6.69
N ASN A 613 49.12 33.75 -7.55
CA ASN A 613 49.84 32.93 -8.52
C ASN A 613 51.26 32.70 -8.01
N THR A 614 51.66 31.43 -7.92
CA THR A 614 52.93 31.03 -7.34
C THR A 614 54.10 31.28 -8.29
N ARG A 615 55.29 31.43 -7.71
CA ARG A 615 56.55 31.59 -8.45
C ARG A 615 57.39 30.35 -8.31
N SER A 616 58.25 30.10 -9.29
CA SER A 616 59.20 28.98 -9.23
C SER A 616 60.12 29.10 -8.01
N ASN A 617 60.36 27.97 -7.34
CA ASN A 617 61.23 27.82 -6.16
C ASN A 617 60.79 28.60 -4.91
N GLU A 618 59.52 28.98 -4.84
CA GLU A 618 58.94 29.54 -3.62
C GLU A 618 58.79 28.46 -2.53
N ILE A 619 59.11 28.81 -1.29
CA ILE A 619 59.19 27.86 -0.14
C ILE A 619 58.08 28.08 0.89
N ILE A 620 56.95 28.66 0.48
CA ILE A 620 55.79 28.83 1.36
C ILE A 620 55.23 27.46 1.72
N ARG A 621 55.08 27.20 3.01
CA ARG A 621 54.55 25.93 3.51
C ARG A 621 53.05 25.94 3.72
N GLU A 622 52.49 27.07 4.13
CA GLU A 622 51.07 27.21 4.43
C GLU A 622 50.52 28.52 3.86
N MET A 623 49.35 28.44 3.23
CA MET A 623 48.54 29.59 2.84
C MET A 623 47.15 29.51 3.46
N SER A 624 46.68 30.63 4.03
CA SER A 624 45.36 30.75 4.65
C SER A 624 44.77 32.15 4.44
N LEU A 625 43.46 32.28 4.59
CA LEU A 625 42.77 33.56 4.48
C LEU A 625 42.68 34.25 5.84
N VAL A 626 43.06 35.53 5.91
CA VAL A 626 42.95 36.33 7.13
C VAL A 626 42.23 37.64 6.87
N GLU A 627 41.51 38.13 7.88
CA GLU A 627 40.95 39.47 7.93
C GLU A 627 41.93 40.41 8.62
N THR A 628 42.29 41.52 7.96
CA THR A 628 43.19 42.53 8.50
C THR A 628 42.45 43.47 9.45
N ALA A 629 43.19 44.24 10.26
CA ALA A 629 42.61 45.21 11.19
C ALA A 629 41.72 46.27 10.51
N ASP A 630 41.91 46.49 9.21
CA ASP A 630 41.14 47.44 8.39
C ASP A 630 39.89 46.78 7.74
N GLY A 631 39.58 45.52 8.06
CA GLY A 631 38.45 44.77 7.50
C GLY A 631 38.67 44.30 6.06
N ALA A 632 39.92 44.24 5.59
CA ALA A 632 40.27 43.71 4.28
C ALA A 632 40.70 42.23 4.38
N TYR A 633 40.42 41.45 3.34
CA TYR A 633 40.81 40.03 3.29
C TYR A 633 42.09 39.84 2.49
N GLU A 634 43.05 39.08 3.02
CA GLU A 634 44.34 38.79 2.37
C GLU A 634 44.76 37.33 2.57
N ILE A 635 45.56 36.82 1.64
CA ILE A 635 46.16 35.49 1.75
C ILE A 635 47.44 35.61 2.58
N LYS A 636 47.41 35.08 3.81
CA LYS A 636 48.58 34.95 4.68
C LYS A 636 49.43 33.79 4.19
N LYS A 637 50.74 34.00 4.16
CA LYS A 637 51.76 33.04 3.70
C LYS A 637 52.73 32.76 4.84
N SER A 638 52.90 31.50 5.21
CA SER A 638 53.78 31.07 6.31
C SER A 638 54.90 30.16 5.80
N LEU A 639 56.09 30.30 6.40
CA LEU A 639 57.24 29.40 6.20
C LEU A 639 57.27 28.25 7.22
N GLU A 640 56.41 28.31 8.24
CA GLU A 640 56.25 27.32 9.30
C GLU A 640 54.84 26.72 9.23
N TYR A 641 54.68 25.45 9.63
CA TYR A 641 53.36 24.85 9.79
C TYR A 641 52.73 25.38 11.07
N THR A 642 51.53 25.92 10.95
CA THR A 642 50.76 26.33 12.12
C THR A 642 50.23 25.08 12.79
N THR A 643 50.64 24.84 14.04
CA THR A 643 50.26 23.67 14.86
C THR A 643 48.78 23.65 15.19
#